data_AF-A0A0H3D2Z7-F1
#
_entry.id   AF-A0A0H3D2Z7-F1
#
_cell.length_a   1.000
_cell.length_b   1.000
_cell.length_c   1.000
_cell.angle_alpha   90.00
_cell.angle_beta   90.00
_cell.angle_gamma   90.00
#
_symmetry.space_group_name_H-M   'P 1'
#
loop_
_entity.id
_entity.type
_entity.pdbx_description
1 polymer ?
#
loop_
_entity_poly.entity_id
_entity_poly.type
_entity_poly.pdbx_seq_one_letter_code
_entity_poly.pdbx_strand_id
1 'polypeptide(L)'
;MTLHGDTIVRLTGGVTTYTGVLSGEGVFTVGGTGTLVLVKDSDFTLPADRRRQKVVTVGGNHPVTTIDNPDPPAVIVQRGATLQYGNGSGGDGVIGHFVQAPEISLNTLNHQIDGTLDLAVHRAVNPGVISGSGLVKQRRSTWPGIELPGTHPFSGTLYVGTGADFGSLHYLTAMPHVRKVVNQGSFIHNAPDGEVVTDAADIYSQFYGNDINFHTWGSGVVRMSGVYSWSDNGSDTDPALSAASRNFAAVPHSDNKRGINIEGATVTWGDGTNNRFFLPGNEKTVYIDMHAEQNGTRSVLTFDYNGPVTLDAPISGGRYHDTMADVGRGDVVVAATRGNAVTFTAPQNYDGDTTIGAGASLRLGDGSPQGDSALLPTGKIVDNGELILQNATRDADLGRIGGKGAVTQAGPATTTLTGELTYTGRTTVKAGTLVVAGGSLAASTAVDLPAAGATLDLTRAGDPTVGNLSGAEGAAVAAGRTLTVRATAATTFGGTLTAADGVTKTGAETLTLTGEHTTPKSVWTVREGTLALAGSVQARQLVVQLAGAVRAAGTVEGAVDNAGTVEATGMTVRGAYTQRPGGRLTGTRMSVTGAVTLAGTFAPDPAQGPGVLIDHQGAGPIDGTFDGLPEGAAVGPLRLTYHGGDGNDVALTGDSGALRRDSAVAPVATVSSSGPVWWFSAAGVLVLLVAVVLVVRRRARDRR
;
A
#
# COMPACT_ATOMS: atom_id res chain seq x y z
N MET A 1 38.99 -44.65 25.55
CA MET A 1 38.05 -45.79 25.47
C MET A 1 38.02 -46.20 24.02
N THR A 2 38.25 -47.48 23.74
CA THR A 2 38.32 -47.96 22.35
C THR A 2 37.03 -48.70 22.02
N LEU A 3 36.37 -48.29 20.95
CA LEU A 3 35.21 -48.93 20.37
C LEU A 3 35.68 -50.15 19.57
N HIS A 4 35.04 -51.28 19.82
CA HIS A 4 35.23 -52.54 19.10
C HIS A 4 33.88 -53.03 18.54
N GLY A 5 33.07 -52.08 18.07
CA GLY A 5 31.65 -52.24 17.74
C GLY A 5 30.75 -51.20 18.42
N ASP A 6 29.45 -51.27 18.11
CA ASP A 6 28.44 -50.35 18.62
C ASP A 6 28.37 -50.40 20.16
N THR A 7 28.57 -49.26 20.82
CA THR A 7 28.77 -49.17 22.28
C THR A 7 27.84 -48.15 22.93
N ILE A 8 27.30 -48.48 24.11
CA ILE A 8 26.36 -47.64 24.86
C ILE A 8 26.92 -47.29 26.24
N VAL A 9 27.06 -45.99 26.53
CA VAL A 9 27.27 -45.47 27.89
C VAL A 9 25.90 -45.18 28.51
N ARG A 10 25.57 -45.86 29.61
CA ARG A 10 24.32 -45.66 30.35
C ARG A 10 24.57 -44.86 31.63
N LEU A 11 24.03 -43.65 31.68
CA LEU A 11 24.11 -42.72 32.80
C LEU A 11 22.96 -42.95 33.79
N THR A 12 23.20 -42.75 35.08
CA THR A 12 22.24 -43.00 36.18
C THR A 12 21.89 -41.74 36.97
N GLY A 13 21.93 -40.59 36.31
CA GLY A 13 21.80 -39.25 36.89
C GLY A 13 23.15 -38.56 37.11
N GLY A 14 23.11 -37.26 37.41
CA GLY A 14 24.30 -36.45 37.69
C GLY A 14 25.13 -36.10 36.45
N VAL A 15 26.38 -35.71 36.69
CA VAL A 15 27.36 -35.29 35.66
C VAL A 15 28.60 -36.18 35.75
N THR A 16 28.96 -36.81 34.64
CA THR A 16 30.16 -37.64 34.49
C THR A 16 31.11 -36.95 33.51
N THR A 17 32.31 -36.54 33.98
CA THR A 17 33.33 -35.96 33.10
C THR A 17 34.29 -37.03 32.61
N TYR A 18 34.37 -37.23 31.30
CA TYR A 18 35.32 -38.11 30.65
C TYR A 18 36.57 -37.33 30.21
N THR A 19 37.70 -37.65 30.83
CA THR A 19 39.00 -37.00 30.62
C THR A 19 39.90 -37.72 29.60
N GLY A 20 39.45 -38.87 29.09
CA GLY A 20 40.12 -39.62 28.04
C GLY A 20 39.59 -39.31 26.64
N VAL A 21 40.10 -40.04 25.65
CA VAL A 21 39.72 -39.96 24.23
C VAL A 21 38.86 -41.18 23.86
N LEU A 22 37.78 -41.00 23.09
CA LEU A 22 37.09 -42.10 22.41
C LEU A 22 37.80 -42.37 21.07
N SER A 23 38.05 -43.65 20.76
CA SER A 23 38.75 -44.09 19.55
C SER A 23 38.24 -45.45 19.07
N GLY A 24 38.67 -45.95 17.91
CA GLY A 24 38.32 -47.29 17.41
C GLY A 24 37.26 -47.27 16.31
N GLU A 25 36.38 -48.28 16.28
CA GLU A 25 35.34 -48.45 15.24
C GLU A 25 33.99 -48.83 15.86
N GLY A 26 32.90 -48.23 15.39
CA GLY A 26 31.51 -48.49 15.83
C GLY A 26 30.65 -47.22 15.98
N VAL A 27 29.42 -47.38 16.45
CA VAL A 27 28.53 -46.27 16.88
C VAL A 27 28.68 -46.01 18.37
N PHE A 28 28.77 -44.74 18.77
CA PHE A 28 28.82 -44.31 20.17
C PHE A 28 27.44 -43.79 20.63
N THR A 29 26.82 -44.46 21.60
CA THR A 29 25.53 -44.05 22.17
C THR A 29 25.66 -43.59 23.61
N VAL A 30 25.05 -42.44 23.95
CA VAL A 30 24.82 -41.98 25.31
C VAL A 30 23.33 -42.16 25.64
N GLY A 31 23.02 -42.82 26.75
CA GLY A 31 21.64 -43.06 27.19
C GLY A 31 21.48 -43.14 28.70
N GLY A 32 20.26 -43.41 29.16
CA GLY A 32 19.90 -43.30 30.57
C GLY A 32 19.51 -41.87 30.94
N THR A 33 19.89 -41.41 32.14
CA THR A 33 19.61 -40.06 32.62
C THR A 33 20.89 -39.36 33.07
N GLY A 34 21.01 -38.04 32.87
CA GLY A 34 22.19 -37.25 33.27
C GLY A 34 23.14 -36.90 32.12
N THR A 35 24.29 -36.32 32.46
CA THR A 35 25.21 -35.69 31.50
C THR A 35 26.56 -36.41 31.40
N LEU A 36 27.01 -36.72 30.19
CA LEU A 36 28.40 -37.09 29.89
C LEU A 36 29.13 -35.87 29.31
N VAL A 37 30.15 -35.38 29.99
CA VAL A 37 30.99 -34.25 29.57
C VAL A 37 32.27 -34.76 28.94
N LEU A 38 32.58 -34.35 27.71
CA LEU A 38 33.85 -34.65 27.04
C LEU A 38 34.79 -33.44 27.14
N VAL A 39 36.01 -33.64 27.64
CA VAL A 39 37.04 -32.58 27.74
C VAL A 39 38.29 -32.85 26.90
N LYS A 40 38.25 -33.87 26.04
CA LYS A 40 39.26 -34.19 25.03
C LYS A 40 38.60 -34.56 23.71
N ASP A 41 39.26 -34.17 22.63
CA ASP A 41 38.82 -34.50 21.27
C ASP A 41 38.89 -35.99 21.03
N SER A 42 37.87 -36.49 20.33
CA SER A 42 37.61 -37.90 20.13
C SER A 42 37.25 -38.17 18.67
N ASP A 43 37.87 -39.18 18.10
CA ASP A 43 37.71 -39.57 16.69
C ASP A 43 37.71 -41.09 16.60
N PHE A 44 36.71 -41.64 15.90
CA PHE A 44 36.52 -43.06 15.66
C PHE A 44 35.81 -43.24 14.33
N THR A 45 35.90 -44.43 13.74
CA THR A 45 35.32 -44.69 12.42
C THR A 45 33.97 -45.40 12.51
N LEU A 46 33.06 -45.06 11.61
CA LEU A 46 31.94 -45.94 11.29
C LEU A 46 32.45 -47.19 10.55
N PRO A 47 31.81 -48.37 10.77
CA PRO A 47 32.04 -49.57 9.97
C PRO A 47 31.95 -49.32 8.47
N ALA A 48 32.83 -49.98 7.71
CA ALA A 48 33.03 -49.67 6.29
C ALA A 48 31.77 -49.87 5.41
N ASP A 49 30.88 -50.79 5.79
CA ASP A 49 29.58 -51.06 5.15
C ASP A 49 28.54 -49.97 5.44
N ARG A 50 28.74 -49.15 6.47
CA ARG A 50 27.87 -48.03 6.85
C ARG A 50 28.31 -46.69 6.26
N ARG A 51 29.54 -46.60 5.73
CA ARG A 51 30.10 -45.38 5.12
C ARG A 51 29.73 -45.25 3.64
N ARG A 52 28.98 -44.19 3.32
CA ARG A 52 28.44 -43.83 2.01
C ARG A 52 28.42 -42.30 1.75
N GLN A 53 28.67 -41.50 2.78
CA GLN A 53 28.69 -40.03 2.71
C GLN A 53 29.75 -39.55 1.72
N LYS A 54 29.38 -38.54 0.95
CA LYS A 54 30.26 -37.90 -0.02
C LYS A 54 30.20 -36.39 0.17
N VAL A 55 31.36 -35.80 0.43
CA VAL A 55 31.53 -34.34 0.43
C VAL A 55 31.70 -33.89 -1.01
N VAL A 56 30.93 -32.90 -1.45
CA VAL A 56 30.98 -32.38 -2.81
C VAL A 56 31.15 -30.87 -2.74
N THR A 57 32.14 -30.34 -3.43
CA THR A 57 32.31 -28.90 -3.59
C THR A 57 32.09 -28.52 -5.05
N VAL A 58 31.24 -27.52 -5.28
CA VAL A 58 30.89 -26.98 -6.60
C VAL A 58 31.22 -25.48 -6.64
N GLY A 59 31.34 -24.91 -7.84
CA GLY A 59 31.67 -23.50 -8.03
C GLY A 59 33.15 -23.23 -8.35
N GLY A 60 33.43 -21.99 -8.75
CA GLY A 60 34.77 -21.50 -9.14
C GLY A 60 35.44 -20.74 -8.00
N ASN A 61 35.59 -19.42 -8.16
CA ASN A 61 36.20 -18.54 -7.16
C ASN A 61 35.44 -18.47 -5.82
N HIS A 62 34.17 -18.87 -5.81
CA HIS A 62 33.34 -19.02 -4.61
C HIS A 62 32.85 -20.48 -4.55
N PRO A 63 33.64 -21.39 -3.96
CA PRO A 63 33.25 -22.78 -3.79
C PRO A 63 32.15 -22.92 -2.74
N VAL A 64 31.12 -23.72 -3.06
CA VAL A 64 30.04 -24.12 -2.15
C VAL A 64 30.14 -25.62 -1.89
N THR A 65 30.19 -26.01 -0.62
CA THR A 65 30.31 -27.41 -0.17
C THR A 65 28.95 -27.95 0.29
N THR A 66 28.65 -29.18 -0.14
CA THR A 66 27.43 -29.93 0.15
C THR A 66 27.76 -31.37 0.61
N ILE A 67 26.79 -32.03 1.21
CA ILE A 67 26.90 -33.40 1.73
C ILE A 67 25.88 -34.30 1.03
N ASP A 68 26.37 -35.16 0.14
CA ASP A 68 25.58 -36.18 -0.55
C ASP A 68 25.50 -37.47 0.30
N ASN A 69 24.34 -38.13 0.28
CA ASN A 69 24.10 -39.45 0.86
C ASN A 69 24.64 -39.64 2.30
N PRO A 70 24.27 -38.77 3.27
CA PRO A 70 24.91 -38.74 4.58
C PRO A 70 24.90 -40.10 5.29
N ASP A 71 25.99 -40.34 6.03
CA ASP A 71 26.21 -41.55 6.82
C ASP A 71 25.14 -41.69 7.91
N PRO A 72 24.80 -42.92 8.33
CA PRO A 72 23.97 -43.10 9.50
C PRO A 72 24.66 -42.49 10.74
N PRO A 73 23.90 -42.09 11.77
CA PRO A 73 24.47 -41.50 12.99
C PRO A 73 25.58 -42.35 13.61
N ALA A 74 26.77 -41.77 13.74
CA ALA A 74 27.91 -42.30 14.46
C ALA A 74 27.82 -42.00 15.97
N VAL A 75 27.15 -40.91 16.33
CA VAL A 75 26.88 -40.49 17.71
C VAL A 75 25.37 -40.46 17.95
N ILE A 76 24.88 -41.16 18.98
CA ILE A 76 23.46 -41.18 19.34
C ILE A 76 23.30 -40.70 20.78
N VAL A 77 22.47 -39.67 21.00
CA VAL A 77 22.10 -39.17 22.32
C VAL A 77 20.63 -39.50 22.55
N GLN A 78 20.37 -40.51 23.38
CA GLN A 78 19.01 -40.97 23.66
C GLN A 78 18.25 -39.99 24.56
N ARG A 79 16.92 -39.97 24.42
CA ARG A 79 16.01 -39.16 25.24
C ARG A 79 16.28 -39.34 26.74
N GLY A 80 16.48 -38.22 27.44
CA GLY A 80 16.77 -38.17 28.87
C GLY A 80 18.26 -38.07 29.22
N ALA A 81 19.16 -38.35 28.26
CA ALA A 81 20.60 -38.16 28.42
C ALA A 81 21.08 -36.86 27.76
N THR A 82 22.17 -36.32 28.28
CA THR A 82 22.90 -35.18 27.71
C THR A 82 24.32 -35.61 27.35
N LEU A 83 24.72 -35.34 26.10
CA LEU A 83 26.13 -35.33 25.71
C LEU A 83 26.58 -33.85 25.70
N GLN A 84 27.56 -33.53 26.54
CA GLN A 84 28.13 -32.18 26.62
C GLN A 84 29.52 -32.18 26.00
N TYR A 85 29.75 -31.29 25.03
CA TYR A 85 31.07 -31.00 24.49
C TYR A 85 31.70 -29.86 25.24
N GLY A 86 32.95 -30.06 25.65
CA GLY A 86 33.68 -29.17 26.54
C GLY A 86 33.06 -28.99 27.92
N ASN A 87 33.76 -28.27 28.80
CA ASN A 87 33.34 -27.99 30.18
C ASN A 87 32.99 -26.52 30.45
N GLY A 88 33.12 -25.63 29.46
CA GLY A 88 32.92 -24.19 29.62
C GLY A 88 34.03 -23.47 30.41
N SER A 89 35.15 -24.12 30.71
CA SER A 89 36.26 -23.55 31.50
C SER A 89 37.66 -23.90 30.96
N GLY A 90 37.76 -24.29 29.69
CA GLY A 90 39.03 -24.46 28.95
C GLY A 90 39.36 -25.90 28.51
N GLY A 91 38.49 -26.88 28.80
CA GLY A 91 38.53 -28.17 28.13
C GLY A 91 37.44 -28.21 27.07
N ASP A 92 37.80 -28.26 25.78
CA ASP A 92 36.87 -28.07 24.65
C ASP A 92 36.62 -29.36 23.83
N GLY A 93 36.51 -30.51 24.51
CA GLY A 93 36.43 -31.83 23.86
C GLY A 93 35.17 -32.05 23.01
N VAL A 94 35.35 -32.42 21.74
CA VAL A 94 34.27 -32.82 20.81
C VAL A 94 34.42 -34.25 20.30
N ILE A 95 33.37 -34.81 19.67
CA ILE A 95 33.50 -35.99 18.80
C ILE A 95 33.44 -35.52 17.35
N GLY A 96 34.44 -35.87 16.54
CA GLY A 96 34.39 -35.64 15.10
C GLY A 96 35.56 -36.23 14.32
N HIS A 97 35.26 -36.61 13.08
CA HIS A 97 36.25 -36.98 12.07
C HIS A 97 36.26 -35.86 11.03
N PHE A 98 37.26 -34.99 11.07
CA PHE A 98 37.24 -33.74 10.32
C PHE A 98 37.99 -33.84 8.99
N VAL A 99 37.32 -33.45 7.90
CA VAL A 99 37.91 -33.30 6.57
C VAL A 99 37.87 -31.84 6.14
N GLN A 100 38.99 -31.33 5.62
CA GLN A 100 39.04 -29.96 5.12
C GLN A 100 38.33 -29.85 3.76
N ALA A 101 37.31 -29.01 3.69
CA ALA A 101 36.77 -28.48 2.45
C ALA A 101 37.19 -27.01 2.29
N PRO A 102 36.99 -26.35 1.13
CA PRO A 102 37.25 -24.93 1.01
C PRO A 102 36.46 -24.12 2.03
N GLU A 103 37.16 -23.29 2.80
CA GLU A 103 36.62 -22.37 3.82
C GLU A 103 35.82 -23.03 4.98
N ILE A 104 35.78 -24.37 5.10
CA ILE A 104 35.17 -25.08 6.25
C ILE A 104 35.89 -26.39 6.61
N SER A 105 35.99 -26.66 7.92
CA SER A 105 36.38 -27.97 8.47
C SER A 105 35.13 -28.81 8.71
N LEU A 106 34.89 -29.82 7.86
CA LEU A 106 33.67 -30.61 7.87
C LEU A 106 33.80 -31.86 8.75
N ASN A 107 32.91 -32.03 9.73
CA ASN A 107 32.80 -33.28 10.47
C ASN A 107 32.02 -34.33 9.68
N THR A 108 32.59 -35.52 9.47
CA THR A 108 31.91 -36.64 8.79
C THR A 108 31.31 -37.66 9.75
N LEU A 109 31.38 -37.45 11.07
CA LEU A 109 30.60 -38.20 12.04
C LEU A 109 29.27 -37.48 12.27
N ASN A 110 28.17 -38.12 11.86
CA ASN A 110 26.81 -37.60 11.97
C ASN A 110 26.16 -37.97 13.30
N HIS A 111 25.18 -37.18 13.76
CA HIS A 111 24.61 -37.31 15.10
C HIS A 111 23.09 -37.48 15.08
N GLN A 112 22.57 -38.28 16.02
CA GLN A 112 21.15 -38.37 16.34
C GLN A 112 20.91 -37.88 17.76
N ILE A 113 20.19 -36.78 17.91
CA ILE A 113 19.95 -36.10 19.17
C ILE A 113 18.46 -36.21 19.51
N ASP A 114 18.11 -37.20 20.33
CA ASP A 114 16.78 -37.36 20.92
C ASP A 114 16.73 -36.91 22.40
N GLY A 115 17.91 -36.81 23.04
CA GLY A 115 18.16 -36.13 24.30
C GLY A 115 18.70 -34.72 24.08
N THR A 116 19.83 -34.38 24.69
CA THR A 116 20.45 -33.05 24.56
C THR A 116 21.91 -33.14 24.10
N LEU A 117 22.28 -32.39 23.07
CA LEU A 117 23.67 -32.03 22.76
C LEU A 117 23.93 -30.62 23.32
N ASP A 118 24.83 -30.50 24.30
CA ASP A 118 25.14 -29.24 24.99
C ASP A 118 26.57 -28.80 24.65
N LEU A 119 26.73 -27.68 23.97
CA LEU A 119 28.01 -27.17 23.48
C LEU A 119 28.54 -26.10 24.45
N ALA A 120 29.57 -26.48 25.20
CA ALA A 120 30.25 -25.70 26.23
C ALA A 120 31.75 -25.56 25.89
N VAL A 121 32.03 -25.10 24.67
CA VAL A 121 33.37 -24.92 24.08
C VAL A 121 33.62 -23.47 23.68
N HIS A 122 34.85 -23.09 23.32
CA HIS A 122 35.22 -21.73 22.88
C HIS A 122 35.88 -21.74 21.49
N ARG A 123 35.39 -22.61 20.61
CA ARG A 123 35.79 -22.73 19.20
C ARG A 123 34.59 -23.16 18.34
N ALA A 124 34.68 -23.01 17.02
CA ALA A 124 33.65 -23.46 16.09
C ALA A 124 33.38 -24.97 16.27
N VAL A 125 32.10 -25.37 16.22
CA VAL A 125 31.70 -26.78 16.28
C VAL A 125 30.81 -27.12 15.10
N ASN A 126 31.33 -28.02 14.29
CA ASN A 126 30.58 -28.76 13.30
C ASN A 126 30.25 -30.16 13.87
N PRO A 127 28.99 -30.48 14.20
CA PRO A 127 28.56 -31.79 14.68
C PRO A 127 28.17 -32.77 13.54
N GLY A 128 28.56 -32.47 12.30
CA GLY A 128 28.12 -33.21 11.12
C GLY A 128 26.62 -33.06 10.87
N VAL A 129 26.03 -33.99 10.11
CA VAL A 129 24.59 -33.98 9.86
C VAL A 129 23.84 -34.42 11.12
N ILE A 130 23.14 -33.47 11.75
CA ILE A 130 22.26 -33.73 12.89
C ILE A 130 20.86 -34.23 12.50
N SER A 131 20.34 -35.16 13.30
CA SER A 131 19.03 -35.81 13.18
C SER A 131 18.40 -36.01 14.57
N GLY A 132 17.16 -36.49 14.66
CA GLY A 132 16.43 -36.67 15.93
C GLY A 132 15.53 -35.50 16.31
N SER A 133 14.89 -35.59 17.48
CA SER A 133 13.84 -34.65 17.93
C SER A 133 14.12 -33.95 19.27
N GLY A 134 15.38 -33.94 19.71
CA GLY A 134 15.82 -33.46 21.02
C GLY A 134 16.18 -31.96 21.05
N LEU A 135 17.24 -31.64 21.81
CA LEU A 135 17.78 -30.29 21.95
C LEU A 135 19.23 -30.24 21.47
N VAL A 136 19.56 -29.32 20.57
CA VAL A 136 20.96 -28.92 20.33
C VAL A 136 21.14 -27.51 20.90
N LYS A 137 22.03 -27.38 21.87
CA LYS A 137 22.19 -26.19 22.70
C LYS A 137 23.61 -25.65 22.62
N GLN A 138 23.80 -24.53 21.93
CA GLN A 138 24.96 -23.67 22.10
C GLN A 138 24.73 -22.77 23.31
N ARG A 139 25.67 -22.76 24.26
CA ARG A 139 25.54 -21.89 25.44
C ARG A 139 25.73 -20.42 25.04
N ARG A 140 25.08 -19.51 25.76
CA ARG A 140 25.30 -18.07 25.56
C ARG A 140 26.78 -17.73 25.82
N SER A 141 27.33 -16.82 25.02
CA SER A 141 28.74 -16.40 25.06
C SER A 141 29.81 -17.45 24.68
N THR A 142 29.43 -18.61 24.11
CA THR A 142 30.40 -19.51 23.46
C THR A 142 30.57 -19.15 21.99
N TRP A 143 31.61 -18.37 21.69
CA TRP A 143 32.04 -18.00 20.34
C TRP A 143 33.13 -18.95 19.82
N PRO A 144 33.32 -19.08 18.49
CA PRO A 144 32.50 -18.61 17.38
C PRO A 144 31.35 -19.55 16.99
N GLY A 145 30.89 -20.43 17.88
CA GLY A 145 29.58 -21.08 17.79
C GLY A 145 29.45 -22.36 16.97
N ILE A 146 28.21 -22.66 16.56
CA ILE A 146 27.84 -23.90 15.84
C ILE A 146 27.72 -23.67 14.33
N GLU A 147 28.31 -24.56 13.55
CA GLU A 147 28.21 -24.61 12.09
C GLU A 147 27.39 -25.84 11.69
N LEU A 148 26.40 -25.68 10.81
CA LEU A 148 25.48 -26.75 10.40
C LEU A 148 25.40 -26.89 8.86
N PRO A 149 26.49 -27.32 8.19
CA PRO A 149 26.51 -27.48 6.74
C PRO A 149 25.71 -28.68 6.25
N GLY A 150 24.93 -28.46 5.18
CA GLY A 150 24.13 -29.46 4.49
C GLY A 150 22.64 -29.40 4.85
N THR A 151 21.94 -30.50 4.57
CA THR A 151 20.51 -30.65 4.88
C THR A 151 20.34 -31.54 6.10
N HIS A 152 19.74 -30.98 7.15
CA HIS A 152 19.59 -31.63 8.44
C HIS A 152 18.16 -32.16 8.62
N PRO A 153 17.95 -33.48 8.77
CA PRO A 153 16.64 -34.06 9.08
C PRO A 153 16.20 -33.86 10.54
N PHE A 154 16.96 -33.11 11.35
CA PHE A 154 16.63 -32.75 12.73
C PHE A 154 15.27 -32.01 12.80
N SER A 155 14.44 -32.43 13.76
CA SER A 155 13.09 -31.88 13.97
C SER A 155 12.85 -31.39 15.40
N GLY A 156 13.91 -31.33 16.21
CA GLY A 156 13.87 -30.83 17.57
C GLY A 156 13.98 -29.31 17.65
N THR A 157 14.43 -28.84 18.81
CA THR A 157 14.63 -27.41 19.08
C THR A 157 16.11 -27.07 19.06
N LEU A 158 16.45 -25.95 18.41
CA LEU A 158 17.79 -25.39 18.44
C LEU A 158 17.83 -24.25 19.44
N TYR A 159 18.80 -24.27 20.34
CA TYR A 159 19.03 -23.21 21.31
C TYR A 159 20.37 -22.57 20.94
N VAL A 160 20.29 -21.40 20.32
CA VAL A 160 21.44 -20.72 19.69
C VAL A 160 22.01 -19.65 20.61
N GLY A 161 23.32 -19.75 20.84
CA GLY A 161 24.11 -18.76 21.56
C GLY A 161 24.46 -17.58 20.66
N THR A 162 25.39 -16.74 21.13
CA THR A 162 25.92 -15.62 20.34
C THR A 162 26.90 -16.14 19.29
N GLY A 163 26.73 -15.73 18.04
CA GLY A 163 27.56 -16.17 16.91
C GLY A 163 27.24 -17.59 16.46
N ALA A 164 25.97 -17.94 16.29
CA ALA A 164 25.56 -19.18 15.63
C ALA A 164 25.29 -18.89 14.14
N ASP A 165 25.77 -19.75 13.25
CA ASP A 165 25.73 -19.52 11.80
C ASP A 165 24.84 -20.55 11.09
N PHE A 166 23.76 -20.08 10.46
CA PHE A 166 22.93 -20.86 9.55
C PHE A 166 23.32 -20.53 8.11
N GLY A 167 24.16 -21.39 7.55
CA GLY A 167 24.78 -21.25 6.25
C GLY A 167 26.05 -20.40 6.32
N SER A 168 26.80 -20.42 5.22
CA SER A 168 27.91 -19.51 4.94
C SER A 168 27.85 -19.14 3.47
N LEU A 169 28.75 -18.27 3.00
CA LEU A 169 28.99 -18.09 1.57
C LEU A 169 29.54 -19.38 0.91
N HIS A 170 30.02 -20.33 1.72
CA HIS A 170 30.70 -21.56 1.28
C HIS A 170 29.94 -22.85 1.57
N TYR A 171 28.75 -22.80 2.18
CA TYR A 171 27.88 -23.96 2.37
C TYR A 171 26.43 -23.53 2.64
N LEU A 172 25.49 -24.38 2.24
CA LEU A 172 24.09 -24.22 2.61
C LEU A 172 23.80 -24.86 3.96
N THR A 173 22.82 -24.31 4.68
CA THR A 173 22.21 -24.93 5.86
C THR A 173 20.71 -25.01 5.61
N ALA A 174 20.17 -26.23 5.52
CA ALA A 174 18.74 -26.46 5.32
C ALA A 174 18.18 -27.32 6.45
N MET A 175 17.12 -26.83 7.11
CA MET A 175 16.53 -27.48 8.29
C MET A 175 15.00 -27.63 8.15
N PRO A 176 14.51 -28.39 7.16
CA PRO A 176 13.10 -28.39 6.74
C PRO A 176 12.12 -28.94 7.80
N HIS A 177 12.61 -29.45 8.92
CA HIS A 177 11.80 -30.03 10.00
C HIS A 177 11.99 -29.33 11.35
N VAL A 178 12.93 -28.40 11.48
CA VAL A 178 13.05 -27.57 12.68
C VAL A 178 11.85 -26.64 12.74
N ARG A 179 11.21 -26.57 13.91
CA ARG A 179 10.03 -25.74 14.14
C ARG A 179 10.24 -24.66 15.20
N LYS A 180 11.30 -24.77 16.00
CA LYS A 180 11.59 -23.86 17.11
C LYS A 180 13.08 -23.57 17.22
N VAL A 181 13.40 -22.28 17.30
CA VAL A 181 14.73 -21.77 17.65
C VAL A 181 14.61 -20.90 18.89
N VAL A 182 15.37 -21.20 19.95
CA VAL A 182 15.55 -20.32 21.11
C VAL A 182 16.76 -19.43 20.83
N ASN A 183 16.54 -18.14 20.60
CA ASN A 183 17.62 -17.19 20.41
C ASN A 183 18.09 -16.61 21.76
N GLN A 184 19.41 -16.64 22.00
CA GLN A 184 20.08 -16.13 23.20
C GLN A 184 21.17 -15.08 22.88
N GLY A 185 21.38 -14.73 21.62
CA GLY A 185 22.39 -13.76 21.21
C GLY A 185 22.20 -13.27 19.78
N SER A 186 23.31 -12.87 19.16
CA SER A 186 23.36 -12.58 17.73
C SER A 186 23.40 -13.86 16.92
N PHE A 187 22.58 -13.91 15.89
CA PHE A 187 22.37 -15.06 15.02
C PHE A 187 22.61 -14.66 13.57
N ILE A 188 23.21 -15.51 12.74
CA ILE A 188 23.59 -15.16 11.36
C ILE A 188 22.95 -16.12 10.37
N HIS A 189 22.33 -15.58 9.32
CA HIS A 189 21.83 -16.32 8.17
C HIS A 189 22.57 -15.89 6.91
N ASN A 190 23.12 -16.86 6.18
CA ASN A 190 23.83 -16.64 4.92
C ASN A 190 23.12 -17.34 3.76
N ALA A 191 23.10 -16.73 2.57
CA ALA A 191 22.78 -17.42 1.32
C ALA A 191 23.91 -17.25 0.27
N PRO A 192 24.48 -18.36 -0.26
CA PRO A 192 25.35 -18.35 -1.44
C PRO A 192 24.65 -17.82 -2.70
N ASP A 193 25.45 -17.47 -3.71
CA ASP A 193 24.94 -17.02 -5.02
C ASP A 193 24.10 -18.11 -5.71
N GLY A 194 22.95 -17.72 -6.24
CA GLY A 194 21.98 -18.59 -6.90
C GLY A 194 21.08 -19.41 -5.97
N GLU A 195 21.31 -19.37 -4.65
CA GLU A 195 20.66 -20.26 -3.70
C GLU A 195 19.60 -19.58 -2.82
N VAL A 196 18.60 -20.35 -2.37
CA VAL A 196 17.52 -19.87 -1.50
C VAL A 196 17.53 -20.64 -0.18
N VAL A 197 18.06 -20.03 0.88
CA VAL A 197 18.05 -20.59 2.24
C VAL A 197 16.71 -20.23 2.89
N THR A 198 15.88 -21.24 3.17
CA THR A 198 14.56 -21.04 3.78
C THR A 198 14.53 -21.57 5.21
N ASP A 199 14.13 -20.71 6.15
CA ASP A 199 13.81 -21.09 7.53
C ASP A 199 12.30 -20.88 7.80
N ALA A 200 11.67 -21.93 8.30
CA ALA A 200 10.24 -21.99 8.64
C ALA A 200 10.01 -22.25 10.14
N ALA A 201 11.05 -22.09 10.97
CA ALA A 201 10.98 -22.22 12.42
C ALA A 201 10.47 -20.94 13.08
N ASP A 202 9.69 -21.10 14.15
CA ASP A 202 9.37 -19.98 15.03
C ASP A 202 10.57 -19.70 15.95
N ILE A 203 11.02 -18.44 15.95
CA ILE A 203 12.21 -17.98 16.67
C ILE A 203 11.78 -17.26 17.94
N TYR A 204 12.41 -17.58 19.05
CA TYR A 204 12.02 -17.19 20.39
C TYR A 204 13.20 -16.52 21.11
N SER A 205 13.24 -15.19 21.12
CA SER A 205 14.23 -14.46 21.92
C SER A 205 13.83 -14.43 23.40
N GLN A 206 14.76 -14.78 24.29
CA GLN A 206 14.60 -14.62 25.75
C GLN A 206 15.46 -13.48 26.32
N PHE A 207 16.25 -12.79 25.49
CA PHE A 207 17.13 -11.69 25.91
C PHE A 207 16.97 -10.48 24.98
N TYR A 208 17.01 -9.29 25.58
CA TYR A 208 17.13 -8.05 24.83
C TYR A 208 18.56 -7.93 24.28
N GLY A 209 18.68 -7.44 23.04
CA GLY A 209 19.92 -7.39 22.27
C GLY A 209 20.25 -8.64 21.47
N ASN A 210 19.28 -9.55 21.31
CA ASN A 210 19.38 -10.64 20.35
C ASN A 210 18.92 -10.15 18.97
N ASP A 211 19.79 -10.27 17.99
CA ASP A 211 19.55 -9.87 16.60
C ASP A 211 19.71 -11.05 15.63
N ILE A 212 19.16 -10.89 14.42
CA ILE A 212 19.38 -11.78 13.29
C ILE A 212 20.04 -10.96 12.19
N ASN A 213 21.19 -11.41 11.73
CA ASN A 213 22.05 -10.75 10.76
C ASN A 213 21.94 -11.53 9.45
N PHE A 214 21.62 -10.85 8.36
CA PHE A 214 21.46 -11.48 7.05
C PHE A 214 22.57 -11.00 6.11
N HIS A 215 23.26 -11.95 5.49
CA HIS A 215 24.20 -11.72 4.39
C HIS A 215 23.80 -12.59 3.20
N THR A 216 23.90 -12.06 1.98
CA THR A 216 23.73 -12.87 0.75
C THR A 216 24.81 -12.52 -0.26
N TRP A 217 25.31 -13.52 -0.98
CA TRP A 217 26.24 -13.29 -2.09
C TRP A 217 25.52 -13.34 -3.43
N GLY A 218 25.90 -12.47 -4.37
CA GLY A 218 25.35 -12.43 -5.72
C GLY A 218 23.82 -12.34 -5.75
N SER A 219 23.17 -13.41 -6.21
CA SER A 219 21.72 -13.58 -6.34
C SER A 219 21.07 -14.43 -5.24
N GLY A 220 21.82 -14.77 -4.18
CA GLY A 220 21.33 -15.55 -3.05
C GLY A 220 20.20 -14.86 -2.28
N VAL A 221 19.30 -15.65 -1.68
CA VAL A 221 18.15 -15.15 -0.91
C VAL A 221 18.01 -15.91 0.41
N VAL A 222 17.83 -15.18 1.52
CA VAL A 222 17.34 -15.77 2.77
C VAL A 222 15.83 -15.55 2.87
N ARG A 223 15.05 -16.61 3.11
CA ARG A 223 13.61 -16.57 3.32
C ARG A 223 13.24 -17.00 4.73
N MET A 224 12.52 -16.14 5.45
CA MET A 224 12.00 -16.42 6.79
C MET A 224 10.47 -16.51 6.75
N SER A 225 9.90 -17.71 6.91
CA SER A 225 8.43 -17.93 6.93
C SER A 225 7.86 -18.38 8.28
N GLY A 226 8.72 -18.48 9.31
CA GLY A 226 8.32 -18.55 10.71
C GLY A 226 8.03 -17.17 11.31
N VAL A 227 7.94 -17.09 12.65
CA VAL A 227 7.75 -15.82 13.39
C VAL A 227 8.86 -15.64 14.43
N TYR A 228 9.52 -14.47 14.43
CA TYR A 228 10.47 -14.05 15.46
C TYR A 228 9.78 -13.26 16.59
N SER A 229 9.50 -13.97 17.68
CA SER A 229 8.83 -13.45 18.88
C SER A 229 9.75 -13.37 20.10
N TRP A 230 9.29 -12.65 21.12
CA TRP A 230 9.75 -12.82 22.49
C TRP A 230 9.33 -14.19 23.05
N SER A 231 10.02 -14.65 24.09
CA SER A 231 9.67 -15.83 24.88
C SER A 231 9.74 -15.51 26.37
N ASP A 232 8.58 -15.52 27.02
CA ASP A 232 8.42 -15.37 28.48
C ASP A 232 7.84 -16.64 29.13
N ASN A 233 7.75 -17.76 28.39
CA ASN A 233 7.17 -19.01 28.85
C ASN A 233 7.82 -20.24 28.17
N GLY A 234 7.55 -21.44 28.67
CA GLY A 234 8.04 -22.70 28.11
C GLY A 234 9.39 -23.17 28.65
N SER A 235 10.06 -24.04 27.92
CA SER A 235 11.38 -24.61 28.25
C SER A 235 12.35 -24.52 27.06
N ASP A 236 13.63 -24.82 27.27
CA ASP A 236 14.64 -24.87 26.18
C ASP A 236 14.25 -25.81 25.02
N THR A 237 13.49 -26.88 25.30
CA THR A 237 12.98 -27.82 24.29
C THR A 237 11.65 -27.39 23.68
N ASP A 238 10.87 -26.60 24.41
CA ASP A 238 9.51 -26.18 24.03
C ASP A 238 9.28 -24.71 24.42
N PRO A 239 9.96 -23.75 23.76
CA PRO A 239 9.79 -22.32 24.05
C PRO A 239 8.40 -21.84 23.62
N ALA A 240 7.91 -20.82 24.32
CA ALA A 240 6.58 -20.27 24.10
C ALA A 240 6.50 -18.77 24.43
N LEU A 241 5.50 -18.11 23.84
CA LEU A 241 5.08 -16.76 24.17
C LEU A 241 3.76 -16.83 24.95
N SER A 242 3.67 -16.18 26.11
CA SER A 242 2.45 -16.23 26.95
C SER A 242 1.26 -15.49 26.34
N ALA A 243 1.52 -14.37 25.64
CA ALA A 243 0.53 -13.56 24.93
C ALA A 243 1.19 -12.69 23.86
N ALA A 244 0.53 -12.50 22.72
CA ALA A 244 1.05 -11.72 21.59
C ALA A 244 1.44 -10.26 21.95
N SER A 245 0.75 -9.65 22.92
CA SER A 245 1.05 -8.29 23.39
C SER A 245 2.43 -8.13 24.01
N ARG A 246 3.09 -9.21 24.43
CA ARG A 246 4.48 -9.20 24.93
C ARG A 246 5.49 -8.76 23.88
N ASN A 247 5.22 -9.00 22.60
CA ASN A 247 6.07 -8.52 21.51
C ASN A 247 6.12 -6.97 21.42
N PHE A 248 5.16 -6.28 22.06
CA PHE A 248 4.99 -4.82 22.09
C PHE A 248 5.24 -4.22 23.49
N ALA A 249 5.77 -5.00 24.45
CA ALA A 249 6.18 -4.49 25.75
C ALA A 249 7.46 -3.65 25.60
N ALA A 250 7.40 -2.36 25.97
CA ALA A 250 8.49 -1.41 25.78
C ALA A 250 9.80 -1.87 26.44
N VAL A 251 10.90 -1.76 25.70
CA VAL A 251 12.25 -2.15 26.14
C VAL A 251 12.94 -0.95 26.80
N PRO A 252 13.67 -1.11 27.92
CA PRO A 252 14.48 -0.04 28.49
C PRO A 252 15.54 0.45 27.50
N HIS A 253 15.80 1.76 27.43
CA HIS A 253 16.78 2.33 26.49
C HIS A 253 18.23 1.83 26.71
N SER A 254 18.55 1.30 27.88
CA SER A 254 19.85 0.66 28.15
C SER A 254 20.04 -0.67 27.43
N ASP A 255 18.95 -1.26 26.93
CA ASP A 255 18.90 -2.62 26.43
C ASP A 255 18.61 -2.56 24.92
N ASN A 256 19.41 -3.27 24.11
CA ASN A 256 19.16 -3.35 22.67
C ASN A 256 17.81 -4.10 22.42
N LYS A 257 17.09 -3.76 21.35
CA LYS A 257 15.78 -4.38 21.04
C LYS A 257 15.96 -5.79 20.45
N ARG A 258 14.88 -6.49 20.06
CA ARG A 258 15.00 -7.65 19.15
C ARG A 258 15.35 -7.10 17.76
N GLY A 259 16.52 -7.47 17.25
CA GLY A 259 17.10 -6.83 16.07
C GLY A 259 16.97 -7.62 14.77
N ILE A 260 16.95 -6.89 13.66
CA ILE A 260 17.22 -7.42 12.31
C ILE A 260 18.25 -6.50 11.64
N ASN A 261 19.39 -7.07 11.23
CA ASN A 261 20.38 -6.42 10.39
C ASN A 261 20.38 -7.08 9.01
N ILE A 262 20.18 -6.30 7.94
CA ILE A 262 20.23 -6.76 6.55
C ILE A 262 21.45 -6.11 5.90
N GLU A 263 22.52 -6.85 5.71
CA GLU A 263 23.85 -6.32 5.34
C GLU A 263 24.19 -6.69 3.88
N GLY A 264 23.89 -5.76 2.96
CA GLY A 264 23.99 -5.99 1.51
C GLY A 264 23.14 -7.17 1.01
N ALA A 265 22.10 -7.54 1.75
CA ALA A 265 21.47 -8.86 1.65
C ALA A 265 20.06 -8.83 1.06
N THR A 266 19.70 -9.89 0.34
CA THR A 266 18.33 -10.10 -0.16
C THR A 266 17.56 -11.01 0.78
N VAL A 267 16.56 -10.45 1.46
CA VAL A 267 15.75 -11.14 2.47
C VAL A 267 14.27 -11.12 2.08
N THR A 268 13.60 -12.25 2.23
CA THR A 268 12.15 -12.38 2.10
C THR A 268 11.53 -12.75 3.45
N TRP A 269 10.52 -12.01 3.89
CA TRP A 269 9.67 -12.37 5.02
C TRP A 269 8.33 -12.90 4.50
N GLY A 270 7.97 -14.09 4.94
CA GLY A 270 6.89 -14.89 4.34
C GLY A 270 7.37 -15.76 3.18
N ASP A 271 6.43 -16.51 2.60
CA ASP A 271 6.63 -17.45 1.49
C ASP A 271 5.43 -17.49 0.52
N GLY A 272 4.55 -16.50 0.61
CA GLY A 272 3.31 -16.40 -0.17
C GLY A 272 2.22 -17.42 0.22
N THR A 273 2.41 -18.26 1.24
CA THR A 273 1.44 -19.30 1.63
C THR A 273 0.54 -18.92 2.81
N ASN A 274 0.91 -17.90 3.58
CA ASN A 274 0.21 -17.47 4.78
C ASN A 274 0.49 -15.98 5.08
N ASN A 275 -0.09 -15.44 6.17
CA ASN A 275 0.14 -14.07 6.65
C ASN A 275 0.70 -14.01 8.09
N ARG A 276 1.49 -15.02 8.51
CA ARG A 276 2.20 -15.02 9.80
C ARG A 276 3.35 -14.02 9.73
N PHE A 277 3.09 -12.78 10.12
CA PHE A 277 4.09 -11.71 10.03
C PHE A 277 5.37 -12.06 10.81
N PHE A 278 6.52 -11.97 10.14
CA PHE A 278 7.80 -12.45 10.69
C PHE A 278 8.24 -11.71 11.96
N LEU A 279 8.16 -10.37 12.01
CA LEU A 279 8.74 -9.57 13.10
C LEU A 279 7.68 -8.75 13.88
N PRO A 280 6.79 -9.38 14.67
CA PRO A 280 5.85 -8.64 15.51
C PRO A 280 6.59 -7.76 16.53
N GLY A 281 6.27 -6.47 16.52
CA GLY A 281 6.84 -5.44 17.38
C GLY A 281 6.72 -4.06 16.75
N ASN A 282 7.14 -3.03 17.49
CA ASN A 282 7.09 -1.63 17.06
C ASN A 282 8.44 -0.93 17.31
N GLU A 283 8.51 0.38 17.07
CA GLU A 283 9.72 1.19 17.22
C GLU A 283 10.34 1.17 18.63
N LYS A 284 9.58 0.73 19.65
CA LYS A 284 10.03 0.57 21.04
C LYS A 284 10.46 -0.85 21.41
N THR A 285 10.29 -1.84 20.52
CA THR A 285 10.53 -3.26 20.83
C THR A 285 11.34 -4.05 19.80
N VAL A 286 11.43 -3.56 18.56
CA VAL A 286 12.26 -4.13 17.49
C VAL A 286 13.03 -3.04 16.74
N TYR A 287 13.97 -3.45 15.89
CA TYR A 287 14.58 -2.61 14.86
C TYR A 287 14.78 -3.39 13.55
N ILE A 288 14.90 -2.66 12.44
CA ILE A 288 15.13 -3.22 11.10
C ILE A 288 16.15 -2.33 10.38
N ASP A 289 17.42 -2.70 10.44
CA ASP A 289 18.51 -1.94 9.84
C ASP A 289 18.90 -2.53 8.48
N MET A 290 18.97 -1.66 7.46
CA MET A 290 19.42 -2.00 6.12
C MET A 290 20.76 -1.31 5.84
N HIS A 291 21.81 -2.09 5.66
CA HIS A 291 23.16 -1.61 5.36
C HIS A 291 23.55 -1.86 3.90
N ALA A 292 24.38 -0.98 3.36
CA ALA A 292 25.13 -1.26 2.15
C ALA A 292 26.49 -1.82 2.53
N GLU A 293 26.91 -2.87 1.83
CA GLU A 293 28.23 -3.46 1.95
C GLU A 293 29.33 -2.52 1.43
N GLN A 294 30.59 -2.77 1.82
CA GLN A 294 31.73 -1.93 1.42
C GLN A 294 31.93 -1.87 -0.10
N ASN A 295 31.48 -2.90 -0.84
CA ASN A 295 31.50 -2.96 -2.30
C ASN A 295 30.34 -2.19 -2.99
N GLY A 296 29.43 -1.60 -2.21
CA GLY A 296 28.25 -0.88 -2.70
C GLY A 296 27.01 -1.74 -2.92
N THR A 297 27.03 -3.05 -2.61
CA THR A 297 25.82 -3.89 -2.64
C THR A 297 24.83 -3.38 -1.59
N ARG A 298 23.58 -3.18 -2.01
CA ARG A 298 22.49 -2.64 -1.17
C ARG A 298 21.52 -3.75 -0.80
N SER A 299 20.91 -3.63 0.37
CA SER A 299 19.97 -4.62 0.87
C SER A 299 18.62 -4.58 0.15
N VAL A 300 17.90 -5.70 0.17
CA VAL A 300 16.54 -5.82 -0.37
C VAL A 300 15.68 -6.54 0.64
N LEU A 301 14.58 -5.91 1.08
CA LEU A 301 13.59 -6.52 1.96
C LEU A 301 12.28 -6.76 1.23
N THR A 302 11.91 -8.03 1.07
CA THR A 302 10.67 -8.46 0.41
C THR A 302 9.64 -8.95 1.43
N PHE A 303 8.43 -8.40 1.37
CA PHE A 303 7.25 -8.89 2.09
C PHE A 303 6.45 -9.79 1.15
N ASP A 304 6.30 -11.09 1.46
CA ASP A 304 5.63 -12.09 0.63
C ASP A 304 4.59 -12.89 1.42
N TYR A 305 3.37 -12.33 1.53
CA TYR A 305 2.26 -12.90 2.27
C TYR A 305 1.01 -13.04 1.39
N ASN A 306 0.05 -13.88 1.77
CA ASN A 306 -1.24 -14.02 1.05
C ASN A 306 -2.43 -13.33 1.73
N GLY A 307 -2.15 -12.41 2.64
CA GLY A 307 -3.15 -11.70 3.42
C GLY A 307 -2.58 -10.44 4.07
N PRO A 308 -3.37 -9.77 4.93
CA PRO A 308 -2.95 -8.54 5.58
C PRO A 308 -1.86 -8.79 6.64
N VAL A 309 -0.85 -7.92 6.63
CA VAL A 309 0.18 -7.78 7.67
C VAL A 309 0.44 -6.31 7.97
N THR A 310 0.86 -6.00 9.20
CA THR A 310 1.18 -4.64 9.63
C THR A 310 2.62 -4.59 10.13
N LEU A 311 3.34 -3.55 9.70
CA LEU A 311 4.68 -3.20 10.17
C LEU A 311 4.59 -1.93 11.03
N ASP A 312 4.60 -2.11 12.35
CA ASP A 312 4.61 -1.03 13.35
C ASP A 312 6.03 -0.50 13.65
N ALA A 313 7.05 -1.02 12.96
CA ALA A 313 8.44 -0.61 13.13
C ALA A 313 8.96 0.12 11.87
N PRO A 314 9.79 1.15 12.03
CA PRO A 314 10.51 1.76 10.91
C PRO A 314 11.59 0.82 10.35
N ILE A 315 11.71 0.80 9.02
CA ILE A 315 12.90 0.33 8.30
C ILE A 315 13.87 1.50 8.18
N SER A 316 15.12 1.29 8.57
CA SER A 316 16.09 2.35 8.85
C SER A 316 17.54 1.89 8.66
N GLY A 317 18.49 2.65 9.19
CA GLY A 317 19.84 2.19 9.46
C GLY A 317 20.37 2.83 10.74
N GLY A 318 21.40 2.23 11.32
CA GLY A 318 22.10 2.81 12.45
C GLY A 318 23.12 1.85 13.04
N ARG A 319 23.35 1.94 14.34
CA ARG A 319 24.21 0.99 15.06
C ARG A 319 23.74 0.85 16.50
N TYR A 320 23.75 -0.38 17.01
CA TYR A 320 23.39 -0.71 18.41
C TYR A 320 21.92 -0.40 18.76
N HIS A 321 21.65 0.54 19.67
CA HIS A 321 20.28 0.92 20.07
C HIS A 321 19.74 2.15 19.32
N ASP A 322 20.62 2.93 18.68
CA ASP A 322 20.30 4.13 17.92
C ASP A 322 20.00 3.80 16.45
N THR A 323 19.21 2.75 16.22
CA THR A 323 18.90 2.16 14.90
C THR A 323 18.07 3.07 13.98
N MET A 324 17.72 4.27 14.44
CA MET A 324 17.02 5.31 13.66
C MET A 324 17.92 6.50 13.33
N ALA A 325 19.19 6.49 13.75
CA ALA A 325 20.10 7.62 13.57
C ALA A 325 20.51 7.82 12.09
N ASP A 326 20.55 6.74 11.31
CA ASP A 326 20.93 6.76 9.90
C ASP A 326 19.77 6.35 8.99
N VAL A 327 19.92 6.70 7.71
CA VAL A 327 19.00 6.26 6.64
C VAL A 327 19.42 4.87 6.17
N GLY A 328 18.48 3.93 6.11
CA GLY A 328 18.69 2.58 5.58
C GLY A 328 19.08 2.58 4.10
N ARG A 329 19.91 1.61 3.69
CA ARG A 329 20.51 1.50 2.36
C ARG A 329 19.97 0.28 1.61
N GLY A 330 18.79 0.43 1.01
CA GLY A 330 18.21 -0.66 0.24
C GLY A 330 16.78 -0.43 -0.21
N ASP A 331 16.29 -1.42 -0.96
CA ASP A 331 14.99 -1.39 -1.63
C ASP A 331 13.97 -2.27 -0.88
N VAL A 332 12.69 -1.88 -0.95
CA VAL A 332 11.58 -2.57 -0.29
C VAL A 332 10.58 -3.06 -1.33
N VAL A 333 10.24 -4.35 -1.25
CA VAL A 333 9.36 -5.03 -2.22
C VAL A 333 8.16 -5.62 -1.51
N VAL A 334 6.95 -5.27 -1.95
CA VAL A 334 5.73 -6.03 -1.64
C VAL A 334 5.52 -7.00 -2.80
N ALA A 335 5.77 -8.29 -2.58
CA ALA A 335 5.74 -9.31 -3.63
C ALA A 335 4.37 -9.41 -4.32
N ALA A 336 4.35 -9.81 -5.60
CA ALA A 336 3.16 -9.95 -6.44
C ALA A 336 2.25 -11.16 -6.07
N THR A 337 2.26 -11.55 -4.80
CA THR A 337 1.38 -12.59 -4.26
C THR A 337 -0.02 -12.02 -4.09
N ARG A 338 -1.02 -12.74 -4.60
CA ARG A 338 -2.42 -12.31 -4.57
C ARG A 338 -2.89 -12.13 -3.13
N GLY A 339 -3.32 -10.92 -2.78
CA GLY A 339 -3.82 -10.60 -1.45
C GLY A 339 -2.74 -10.19 -0.44
N ASN A 340 -1.49 -10.09 -0.86
CA ASN A 340 -0.41 -9.49 -0.09
C ASN A 340 -0.76 -8.02 0.20
N ALA A 341 -1.09 -7.70 1.45
CA ALA A 341 -1.58 -6.39 1.85
C ALA A 341 -0.77 -5.88 3.04
N VAL A 342 0.26 -5.09 2.76
CA VAL A 342 1.20 -4.59 3.77
C VAL A 342 0.76 -3.21 4.22
N THR A 343 0.59 -3.00 5.53
CA THR A 343 0.35 -1.68 6.12
C THR A 343 1.59 -1.22 6.88
N PHE A 344 2.11 -0.04 6.56
CA PHE A 344 3.11 0.65 7.37
C PHE A 344 2.42 1.63 8.32
N THR A 345 2.66 1.46 9.61
CA THR A 345 2.10 2.28 10.71
C THR A 345 3.15 3.15 11.40
N ALA A 346 4.40 3.09 10.95
CA ALA A 346 5.48 4.00 11.32
C ALA A 346 6.06 4.70 10.06
N PRO A 347 6.58 5.93 10.16
CA PRO A 347 7.36 6.56 9.09
C PRO A 347 8.63 5.75 8.78
N GLN A 348 8.89 5.51 7.51
CA GLN A 348 10.02 4.72 7.03
C GLN A 348 11.23 5.60 6.66
N ASN A 349 12.44 5.08 6.87
CA ASN A 349 13.69 5.84 6.75
C ASN A 349 14.76 5.09 5.93
N TYR A 350 14.40 4.60 4.73
CA TYR A 350 15.33 4.00 3.77
C TYR A 350 15.43 4.84 2.49
N ASP A 351 16.57 4.79 1.80
CA ASP A 351 16.82 5.64 0.62
C ASP A 351 16.53 4.99 -0.74
N GLY A 352 16.25 3.69 -0.79
CA GLY A 352 16.00 2.94 -2.02
C GLY A 352 14.54 2.92 -2.45
N ASP A 353 14.28 2.11 -3.48
CA ASP A 353 13.00 2.08 -4.18
C ASP A 353 11.94 1.26 -3.44
N THR A 354 10.68 1.65 -3.61
CA THR A 354 9.51 0.88 -3.14
C THR A 354 8.82 0.23 -4.32
N THR A 355 8.75 -1.09 -4.37
CA THR A 355 8.04 -1.83 -5.42
C THR A 355 6.79 -2.50 -4.88
N ILE A 356 5.64 -2.28 -5.52
CA ILE A 356 4.37 -2.95 -5.21
C ILE A 356 4.04 -3.90 -6.36
N GLY A 357 4.02 -5.20 -6.07
CA GLY A 357 3.73 -6.25 -7.03
C GLY A 357 2.29 -6.25 -7.52
N ALA A 358 2.05 -6.84 -8.70
CA ALA A 358 0.71 -6.96 -9.26
C ALA A 358 -0.19 -7.82 -8.37
N GLY A 359 -1.38 -7.30 -8.02
CA GLY A 359 -2.33 -8.00 -7.13
C GLY A 359 -2.01 -7.91 -5.63
N ALA A 360 -1.00 -7.12 -5.26
CA ALA A 360 -0.67 -6.74 -3.89
C ALA A 360 -1.05 -5.27 -3.62
N SER A 361 -1.00 -4.86 -2.35
CA SER A 361 -1.13 -3.45 -1.96
C SER A 361 -0.17 -3.05 -0.85
N LEU A 362 0.27 -1.79 -0.90
CA LEU A 362 0.97 -1.12 0.18
C LEU A 362 0.07 0.01 0.70
N ARG A 363 -0.15 0.04 2.02
CA ARG A 363 -0.84 1.13 2.70
C ARG A 363 0.12 1.88 3.61
N LEU A 364 0.15 3.20 3.49
CA LEU A 364 0.79 4.11 4.44
C LEU A 364 -0.30 4.67 5.34
N GLY A 365 -0.22 4.44 6.65
CA GLY A 365 -1.26 4.83 7.61
C GLY A 365 -2.28 3.73 7.88
N ASP A 366 -2.77 3.59 9.11
CA ASP A 366 -3.94 2.72 9.42
C ASP A 366 -5.27 3.50 9.51
N GLY A 367 -5.23 4.82 9.42
CA GLY A 367 -6.37 5.72 9.66
C GLY A 367 -6.47 6.24 11.10
N SER A 368 -5.48 5.95 11.96
CA SER A 368 -5.32 6.55 13.29
C SER A 368 -4.12 7.51 13.33
N PRO A 369 -4.14 8.56 14.19
CA PRO A 369 -2.99 9.46 14.35
C PRO A 369 -1.72 8.78 14.89
N GLN A 370 -1.86 7.60 15.51
CA GLN A 370 -0.74 6.82 16.05
C GLN A 370 -0.08 5.95 14.98
N GLY A 371 -0.85 5.51 13.98
CA GLY A 371 -0.39 4.69 12.87
C GLY A 371 0.00 5.49 11.62
N ASP A 372 0.15 6.82 11.70
CA ASP A 372 0.51 7.67 10.56
C ASP A 372 1.94 7.36 10.03
N SER A 373 2.07 7.15 8.72
CA SER A 373 3.31 6.72 8.06
C SER A 373 3.77 7.69 6.96
N ALA A 374 4.98 7.47 6.44
CA ALA A 374 5.58 8.20 5.34
C ALA A 374 6.71 7.35 4.72
N LEU A 375 7.13 7.70 3.50
CA LEU A 375 8.36 7.19 2.88
C LEU A 375 9.35 8.35 2.73
N LEU A 376 10.65 8.05 2.70
CA LEU A 376 11.68 9.06 2.45
C LEU A 376 11.62 9.47 0.95
N PRO A 377 11.67 10.77 0.60
CA PRO A 377 11.46 11.23 -0.79
C PRO A 377 12.71 11.08 -1.69
N THR A 378 13.46 9.99 -1.55
CA THR A 378 14.72 9.70 -2.25
C THR A 378 14.60 8.57 -3.28
N GLY A 379 13.94 7.46 -2.94
CA GLY A 379 13.61 6.39 -3.89
C GLY A 379 12.48 6.75 -4.87
N LYS A 380 12.23 5.92 -5.88
CA LYS A 380 10.99 5.94 -6.68
C LYS A 380 10.00 4.89 -6.16
N ILE A 381 8.73 5.06 -6.53
CA ILE A 381 7.67 4.09 -6.24
C ILE A 381 7.27 3.42 -7.54
N VAL A 382 7.47 2.10 -7.63
CA VAL A 382 7.07 1.25 -8.75
C VAL A 382 5.81 0.50 -8.36
N ASP A 383 4.66 1.12 -8.57
CA ASP A 383 3.34 0.55 -8.26
C ASP A 383 2.78 -0.24 -9.44
N ASN A 384 2.63 -1.56 -9.28
CA ASN A 384 1.87 -2.42 -10.19
C ASN A 384 0.61 -3.03 -9.54
N GLY A 385 0.31 -2.65 -8.30
CA GLY A 385 -0.79 -3.14 -7.48
C GLY A 385 -1.72 -2.00 -7.07
N GLU A 386 -1.78 -1.69 -5.77
CA GLU A 386 -2.41 -0.48 -5.24
C GLU A 386 -1.56 0.18 -4.15
N LEU A 387 -1.28 1.48 -4.30
CA LEU A 387 -0.76 2.35 -3.26
C LEU A 387 -1.91 3.07 -2.54
N ILE A 388 -2.04 2.85 -1.23
CA ILE A 388 -3.11 3.41 -0.39
C ILE A 388 -2.53 4.40 0.62
N LEU A 389 -3.08 5.61 0.65
CA LEU A 389 -2.63 6.73 1.48
C LEU A 389 -3.70 6.99 2.55
N GLN A 390 -3.48 6.51 3.78
CA GLN A 390 -4.49 6.43 4.83
C GLN A 390 -4.05 7.09 6.15
N ASN A 391 -3.22 8.13 6.08
CA ASN A 391 -2.88 8.94 7.25
C ASN A 391 -4.10 9.74 7.76
N ALA A 392 -4.22 9.83 9.08
CA ALA A 392 -5.26 10.56 9.81
C ALA A 392 -4.90 12.04 10.08
N THR A 393 -3.64 12.33 10.39
CA THR A 393 -3.23 13.68 10.84
C THR A 393 -1.93 14.20 10.25
N ARG A 394 -1.05 13.29 9.82
CA ARG A 394 0.26 13.61 9.25
C ARG A 394 0.17 13.72 7.74
N ASP A 395 0.43 14.91 7.21
CA ASP A 395 0.62 15.10 5.78
C ASP A 395 1.85 14.32 5.27
N ALA A 396 1.79 13.84 4.03
CA ALA A 396 2.83 13.03 3.41
C ALA A 396 3.24 13.59 2.03
N ASP A 397 4.53 13.62 1.75
CA ASP A 397 5.07 13.94 0.42
C ASP A 397 5.62 12.66 -0.22
N LEU A 398 5.14 12.32 -1.42
CA LEU A 398 5.61 11.19 -2.21
C LEU A 398 5.98 11.66 -3.61
N GLY A 399 6.83 10.92 -4.33
CA GLY A 399 7.17 11.30 -5.70
C GLY A 399 7.83 10.19 -6.51
N ARG A 400 8.04 10.47 -7.81
CA ARG A 400 8.53 9.49 -8.80
C ARG A 400 7.69 8.21 -8.79
N ILE A 401 6.37 8.36 -8.92
CA ILE A 401 5.42 7.23 -8.91
C ILE A 401 5.18 6.76 -10.35
N GLY A 402 5.49 5.49 -10.63
CA GLY A 402 5.31 4.87 -11.94
C GLY A 402 4.75 3.45 -11.85
N GLY A 403 4.44 2.86 -13.00
CA GLY A 403 3.93 1.48 -13.11
C GLY A 403 2.45 1.40 -13.54
N LYS A 404 1.82 0.26 -13.31
CA LYS A 404 0.44 -0.02 -13.77
C LYS A 404 -0.63 0.03 -12.68
N GLY A 405 -0.22 0.18 -11.42
CA GLY A 405 -1.07 0.16 -10.24
C GLY A 405 -1.90 1.43 -10.04
N ALA A 406 -2.78 1.38 -9.04
CA ALA A 406 -3.72 2.45 -8.71
C ALA A 406 -3.31 3.19 -7.44
N VAL A 407 -3.48 4.52 -7.44
CA VAL A 407 -3.21 5.38 -6.29
C VAL A 407 -4.52 5.80 -5.62
N THR A 408 -4.69 5.43 -4.35
CA THR A 408 -5.89 5.73 -3.57
C THR A 408 -5.55 6.63 -2.37
N GLN A 409 -5.99 7.88 -2.39
CA GLN A 409 -6.09 8.71 -1.20
C GLN A 409 -7.33 8.26 -0.39
N ALA A 410 -7.09 7.71 0.80
CA ALA A 410 -8.11 7.13 1.68
C ALA A 410 -8.21 7.84 3.04
N GLY A 411 -7.16 8.51 3.49
CA GLY A 411 -7.09 9.23 4.77
C GLY A 411 -7.50 10.70 4.66
N PRO A 412 -7.91 11.33 5.77
CA PRO A 412 -8.26 12.75 5.80
C PRO A 412 -7.05 13.70 5.76
N ALA A 413 -5.82 13.25 6.06
CA ALA A 413 -4.61 14.05 5.92
C ALA A 413 -4.29 14.36 4.45
N THR A 414 -3.43 15.36 4.19
CA THR A 414 -3.03 15.75 2.83
C THR A 414 -1.89 14.88 2.34
N THR A 415 -1.98 14.35 1.11
CA THR A 415 -0.79 13.81 0.42
C THR A 415 -0.40 14.70 -0.75
N THR A 416 0.86 15.12 -0.81
CA THR A 416 1.44 15.80 -1.96
C THR A 416 2.16 14.80 -2.87
N LEU A 417 1.74 14.71 -4.12
CA LEU A 417 2.48 14.05 -5.19
C LEU A 417 3.47 15.05 -5.81
N THR A 418 4.74 14.67 -5.84
CA THR A 418 5.89 15.49 -6.23
C THR A 418 6.72 14.79 -7.31
N GLY A 419 7.55 15.54 -8.03
CA GLY A 419 8.38 14.98 -9.11
C GLY A 419 7.54 14.41 -10.27
N GLU A 420 8.12 13.49 -11.06
CA GLU A 420 7.44 12.90 -12.21
C GLU A 420 6.40 11.84 -11.79
N LEU A 421 5.27 11.77 -12.51
CA LEU A 421 4.23 10.75 -12.34
C LEU A 421 4.03 10.04 -13.69
N THR A 422 4.24 8.73 -13.73
CA THR A 422 4.14 7.89 -14.95
C THR A 422 3.22 6.70 -14.79
N TYR A 423 2.52 6.58 -13.66
CA TYR A 423 1.61 5.47 -13.40
C TYR A 423 0.34 5.56 -14.27
N THR A 424 -0.19 4.41 -14.71
CA THR A 424 -1.32 4.35 -15.65
C THR A 424 -2.64 3.88 -15.03
N GLY A 425 -2.62 3.31 -13.83
CA GLY A 425 -3.85 2.90 -13.14
C GLY A 425 -4.67 4.11 -12.67
N ARG A 426 -5.86 3.84 -12.09
CA ARG A 426 -6.79 4.86 -11.64
C ARG A 426 -6.20 5.66 -10.46
N THR A 427 -6.47 6.95 -10.42
CA THR A 427 -6.31 7.80 -9.23
C THR A 427 -7.67 7.92 -8.53
N THR A 428 -7.75 7.64 -7.22
CA THR A 428 -9.01 7.73 -6.45
C THR A 428 -8.82 8.58 -5.20
N VAL A 429 -9.71 9.54 -4.93
CA VAL A 429 -9.71 10.34 -3.69
C VAL A 429 -11.00 10.08 -2.92
N LYS A 430 -10.90 9.29 -1.85
CA LYS A 430 -12.04 8.88 -0.99
C LYS A 430 -12.22 9.78 0.23
N ALA A 431 -11.19 10.50 0.65
CA ALA A 431 -11.20 11.46 1.76
C ALA A 431 -10.01 12.41 1.63
N GLY A 432 -10.02 13.50 2.41
CA GLY A 432 -8.90 14.44 2.50
C GLY A 432 -8.56 15.12 1.18
N THR A 433 -7.29 15.49 1.04
CA THR A 433 -6.77 16.21 -0.14
C THR A 433 -5.60 15.46 -0.76
N LEU A 434 -5.69 15.19 -2.06
CA LEU A 434 -4.56 14.77 -2.87
C LEU A 434 -4.06 15.98 -3.68
N VAL A 435 -2.86 16.46 -3.39
CA VAL A 435 -2.21 17.57 -4.12
C VAL A 435 -1.31 17.00 -5.21
N VAL A 436 -1.34 17.54 -6.41
CA VAL A 436 -0.36 17.29 -7.47
C VAL A 436 0.51 18.53 -7.62
N ALA A 437 1.71 18.50 -7.04
CA ALA A 437 2.70 19.55 -7.08
C ALA A 437 3.90 19.24 -8.01
N GLY A 438 3.87 18.10 -8.68
CA GLY A 438 4.78 17.73 -9.77
C GLY A 438 4.15 16.67 -10.68
N GLY A 439 4.63 16.57 -11.91
CA GLY A 439 4.21 15.54 -12.86
C GLY A 439 2.84 15.81 -13.47
N SER A 440 2.17 14.76 -13.95
CA SER A 440 0.88 14.87 -14.62
C SER A 440 0.04 13.61 -14.44
N LEU A 441 -1.27 13.78 -14.26
CA LEU A 441 -2.24 12.67 -14.23
C LEU A 441 -2.72 12.26 -15.63
N ALA A 442 -2.15 12.81 -16.71
CA ALA A 442 -2.60 12.55 -18.08
C ALA A 442 -2.56 11.06 -18.50
N ALA A 443 -1.58 10.33 -17.96
CA ALA A 443 -1.38 8.89 -18.15
C ALA A 443 -2.33 8.02 -17.32
N SER A 444 -2.92 8.57 -16.24
CA SER A 444 -3.93 7.89 -15.44
C SER A 444 -5.16 7.57 -16.30
N THR A 445 -5.66 6.34 -16.17
CA THR A 445 -6.81 5.84 -16.95
C THR A 445 -8.12 6.50 -16.51
N ALA A 446 -8.23 6.89 -15.24
CA ALA A 446 -9.40 7.58 -14.68
C ALA A 446 -9.04 8.32 -13.38
N VAL A 447 -9.77 9.39 -13.09
CA VAL A 447 -9.73 10.11 -11.80
C VAL A 447 -11.11 10.04 -11.17
N ASP A 448 -11.22 9.50 -9.95
CA ASP A 448 -12.49 9.31 -9.26
C ASP A 448 -12.49 9.92 -7.86
N LEU A 449 -13.53 10.71 -7.54
CA LEU A 449 -13.74 11.34 -6.23
C LEU A 449 -15.09 10.89 -5.63
N PRO A 450 -15.23 9.62 -5.18
CA PRO A 450 -16.53 9.01 -4.88
C PRO A 450 -17.22 9.50 -3.60
N ALA A 451 -16.66 10.46 -2.87
CA ALA A 451 -17.16 10.92 -1.58
C ALA A 451 -17.16 12.45 -1.45
N ALA A 452 -18.14 13.00 -0.73
CA ALA A 452 -18.17 14.40 -0.36
C ALA A 452 -16.97 14.77 0.54
N GLY A 453 -16.40 15.95 0.34
CA GLY A 453 -15.20 16.43 1.04
C GLY A 453 -13.88 15.89 0.48
N ALA A 454 -13.89 14.98 -0.49
CA ALA A 454 -12.69 14.58 -1.22
C ALA A 454 -12.23 15.71 -2.16
N THR A 455 -10.95 16.07 -2.08
CA THR A 455 -10.36 17.16 -2.88
C THR A 455 -9.16 16.68 -3.70
N LEU A 456 -9.16 16.98 -4.99
CA LEU A 456 -7.99 16.89 -5.86
C LEU A 456 -7.47 18.30 -6.16
N ASP A 457 -6.31 18.64 -5.59
CA ASP A 457 -5.66 19.93 -5.77
C ASP A 457 -4.58 19.85 -6.86
N LEU A 458 -4.87 20.45 -8.01
CA LEU A 458 -4.00 20.60 -9.18
C LEU A 458 -3.53 22.06 -9.32
N THR A 459 -3.61 22.88 -8.27
CA THR A 459 -3.22 24.31 -8.31
C THR A 459 -1.75 24.53 -8.65
N ARG A 460 -0.91 23.51 -8.42
CA ARG A 460 0.54 23.52 -8.68
C ARG A 460 0.94 22.67 -9.90
N ALA A 461 -0.02 22.09 -10.63
CA ALA A 461 0.23 21.10 -11.69
C ALA A 461 0.42 21.70 -13.11
N GLY A 462 0.64 23.01 -13.25
CA GLY A 462 0.69 23.69 -14.55
C GLY A 462 -0.69 23.69 -15.22
N ASP A 463 -0.76 23.25 -16.49
CA ASP A 463 -2.01 22.99 -17.22
C ASP A 463 -2.35 21.48 -17.14
N PRO A 464 -3.04 21.02 -16.08
CA PRO A 464 -3.27 19.60 -15.84
C PRO A 464 -4.21 18.98 -16.88
N THR A 465 -3.95 17.72 -17.22
CA THR A 465 -4.91 16.85 -17.92
C THR A 465 -5.30 15.68 -17.03
N VAL A 466 -6.60 15.43 -16.91
CA VAL A 466 -7.17 14.26 -16.22
C VAL A 466 -7.99 13.41 -17.18
N GLY A 467 -7.84 12.09 -17.11
CA GLY A 467 -8.67 11.14 -17.84
C GLY A 467 -9.96 10.80 -17.09
N ASN A 468 -11.08 10.65 -17.80
CA ASN A 468 -12.32 10.02 -17.31
C ASN A 468 -12.70 10.42 -15.87
N LEU A 469 -12.94 11.72 -15.66
CA LEU A 469 -13.24 12.28 -14.36
C LEU A 469 -14.64 11.90 -13.87
N SER A 470 -14.72 11.22 -12.72
CA SER A 470 -15.96 10.98 -11.98
C SER A 470 -15.88 11.50 -10.55
N GLY A 471 -17.04 11.77 -9.93
CA GLY A 471 -17.08 12.17 -8.54
C GLY A 471 -18.47 12.50 -8.01
N ALA A 472 -18.62 12.37 -6.69
CA ALA A 472 -19.85 12.64 -5.97
C ALA A 472 -20.12 14.14 -5.77
N GLU A 473 -21.34 14.48 -5.36
CA GLU A 473 -21.68 15.80 -4.83
C GLU A 473 -20.79 16.14 -3.63
N GLY A 474 -20.35 17.40 -3.53
CA GLY A 474 -19.44 17.87 -2.48
C GLY A 474 -17.99 17.43 -2.62
N ALA A 475 -17.60 16.71 -3.67
CA ALA A 475 -16.20 16.56 -4.07
C ALA A 475 -15.68 17.85 -4.74
N ALA A 476 -14.36 18.05 -4.79
CA ALA A 476 -13.76 19.24 -5.40
C ALA A 476 -12.54 18.89 -6.27
N VAL A 477 -12.42 19.54 -7.43
CA VAL A 477 -11.16 19.63 -8.20
C VAL A 477 -10.80 21.10 -8.40
N ALA A 478 -9.56 21.46 -8.05
CA ALA A 478 -9.04 22.81 -8.19
C ALA A 478 -7.81 22.83 -9.10
N ALA A 479 -7.76 23.71 -10.10
CA ALA A 479 -6.63 23.86 -11.02
C ALA A 479 -6.11 25.30 -11.07
N GLY A 480 -4.79 25.43 -11.13
CA GLY A 480 -4.11 26.74 -11.08
C GLY A 480 -4.03 27.43 -12.44
N ARG A 481 -4.31 26.69 -13.52
CA ARG A 481 -4.33 27.15 -14.92
C ARG A 481 -5.51 26.50 -15.67
N THR A 482 -5.31 26.02 -16.90
CA THR A 482 -6.36 25.36 -17.68
C THR A 482 -6.46 23.88 -17.30
N LEU A 483 -7.64 23.44 -16.86
CA LEU A 483 -7.93 22.02 -16.62
C LEU A 483 -8.43 21.36 -17.90
N THR A 484 -7.72 20.36 -18.42
CA THR A 484 -8.21 19.51 -19.51
C THR A 484 -8.83 18.23 -18.97
N VAL A 485 -10.11 17.98 -19.26
CA VAL A 485 -10.78 16.71 -18.96
C VAL A 485 -10.92 15.91 -20.26
N ARG A 486 -10.23 14.76 -20.33
CA ARG A 486 -10.23 13.84 -21.47
C ARG A 486 -11.19 12.69 -21.19
N ALA A 487 -12.38 12.74 -21.76
CA ALA A 487 -13.38 11.68 -21.65
C ALA A 487 -13.26 10.67 -22.80
N THR A 488 -12.79 9.46 -22.49
CA THR A 488 -12.78 8.28 -23.36
C THR A 488 -13.71 7.17 -22.85
N ALA A 489 -14.47 7.47 -21.79
CA ALA A 489 -15.62 6.73 -21.29
C ALA A 489 -16.66 7.74 -20.80
N ALA A 490 -17.94 7.40 -20.86
CA ALA A 490 -19.00 8.25 -20.31
C ALA A 490 -18.87 8.33 -18.77
N THR A 491 -18.85 9.54 -18.22
CA THR A 491 -18.63 9.78 -16.78
C THR A 491 -19.56 10.86 -16.24
N THR A 492 -19.74 10.88 -14.91
CA THR A 492 -20.52 11.89 -14.19
C THR A 492 -19.70 12.47 -13.05
N PHE A 493 -19.62 13.80 -12.98
CA PHE A 493 -18.99 14.54 -11.90
C PHE A 493 -20.01 15.51 -11.27
N GLY A 494 -20.38 15.24 -10.02
CA GLY A 494 -21.31 16.05 -9.24
C GLY A 494 -20.66 17.06 -8.29
N GLY A 495 -19.33 17.06 -8.20
CA GLY A 495 -18.57 18.00 -7.37
C GLY A 495 -18.39 19.37 -8.01
N THR A 496 -17.58 20.23 -7.39
CA THR A 496 -17.20 21.53 -7.95
C THR A 496 -15.90 21.44 -8.76
N LEU A 497 -15.88 22.13 -9.90
CA LEU A 497 -14.67 22.36 -10.68
C LEU A 497 -14.28 23.83 -10.56
N THR A 498 -13.02 24.10 -10.22
CA THR A 498 -12.43 25.44 -10.30
C THR A 498 -11.14 25.38 -11.12
N ALA A 499 -10.93 26.37 -11.98
CA ALA A 499 -9.75 26.49 -12.83
C ALA A 499 -9.52 27.96 -13.16
N ALA A 500 -8.30 28.48 -12.94
CA ALA A 500 -8.03 29.91 -13.10
C ALA A 500 -8.10 30.37 -14.55
N ASP A 501 -7.54 29.58 -15.48
CA ASP A 501 -7.49 29.90 -16.92
C ASP A 501 -8.60 29.18 -17.73
N GLY A 502 -9.35 28.27 -17.08
CA GLY A 502 -10.57 27.67 -17.64
C GLY A 502 -10.53 26.14 -17.77
N VAL A 503 -11.55 25.58 -18.43
CA VAL A 503 -11.75 24.13 -18.53
C VAL A 503 -11.93 23.72 -19.99
N THR A 504 -11.20 22.69 -20.44
CA THR A 504 -11.32 22.12 -21.79
C THR A 504 -11.79 20.67 -21.74
N LYS A 505 -12.94 20.39 -22.35
CA LYS A 505 -13.47 19.02 -22.57
C LYS A 505 -12.95 18.48 -23.90
N THR A 506 -12.31 17.30 -23.86
CA THR A 506 -11.78 16.55 -25.01
C THR A 506 -12.22 15.09 -24.96
N GLY A 507 -11.91 14.32 -26.02
CA GLY A 507 -12.28 12.92 -26.19
C GLY A 507 -13.75 12.75 -26.59
N ALA A 508 -14.03 11.72 -27.39
CA ALA A 508 -15.34 11.49 -28.00
C ALA A 508 -16.51 11.30 -27.01
N GLU A 509 -16.23 10.87 -25.77
CA GLU A 509 -17.27 10.44 -24.83
C GLU A 509 -17.91 11.58 -24.03
N THR A 510 -19.04 11.28 -23.38
CA THR A 510 -19.82 12.26 -22.61
C THR A 510 -19.23 12.50 -21.21
N LEU A 511 -18.96 13.76 -20.88
CA LEU A 511 -18.79 14.21 -19.50
C LEU A 511 -20.11 14.82 -19.00
N THR A 512 -20.72 14.23 -17.97
CA THR A 512 -21.94 14.73 -17.35
C THR A 512 -21.60 15.53 -16.09
N LEU A 513 -22.12 16.76 -16.02
CA LEU A 513 -21.91 17.71 -14.94
C LEU A 513 -23.23 17.98 -14.24
N THR A 514 -23.33 17.56 -12.98
CA THR A 514 -24.55 17.69 -12.15
C THR A 514 -24.37 18.66 -10.98
N GLY A 515 -23.14 19.10 -10.69
CA GLY A 515 -22.81 20.02 -9.60
C GLY A 515 -22.79 21.49 -10.03
N GLU A 516 -22.26 22.33 -9.15
CA GLU A 516 -21.98 23.75 -9.43
C GLU A 516 -20.48 23.93 -9.71
N HIS A 517 -20.14 24.52 -10.87
CA HIS A 517 -18.76 24.68 -11.33
C HIS A 517 -18.43 26.17 -11.50
N THR A 518 -17.34 26.64 -10.88
CA THR A 518 -17.12 28.07 -10.61
C THR A 518 -15.81 28.57 -11.19
N THR A 519 -15.89 29.29 -12.31
CA THR A 519 -14.74 29.83 -13.06
C THR A 519 -15.03 31.21 -13.71
N PRO A 520 -15.64 32.17 -13.01
CA PRO A 520 -16.33 33.34 -13.59
C PRO A 520 -15.53 34.22 -14.57
N LYS A 521 -14.19 34.18 -14.53
CA LYS A 521 -13.32 35.00 -15.37
C LYS A 521 -12.78 34.27 -16.61
N SER A 522 -12.92 32.96 -16.68
CA SER A 522 -12.25 32.10 -17.68
C SER A 522 -13.18 31.61 -18.79
N VAL A 523 -12.61 30.90 -19.76
CA VAL A 523 -13.36 30.27 -20.86
C VAL A 523 -13.49 28.77 -20.62
N TRP A 524 -14.68 28.23 -20.87
CA TRP A 524 -14.88 26.79 -21.03
C TRP A 524 -14.87 26.44 -22.51
N THR A 525 -14.19 25.37 -22.89
CA THR A 525 -14.12 24.92 -24.29
C THR A 525 -14.54 23.46 -24.40
N VAL A 526 -15.61 23.19 -25.14
CA VAL A 526 -15.95 21.84 -25.59
C VAL A 526 -15.32 21.64 -26.96
N ARG A 527 -14.17 20.96 -26.99
CA ARG A 527 -13.40 20.70 -28.21
C ARG A 527 -13.87 19.45 -28.94
N GLU A 528 -14.27 18.42 -28.19
CA GLU A 528 -14.63 17.11 -28.72
C GLU A 528 -15.63 16.40 -27.78
N GLY A 529 -16.55 15.64 -28.39
CA GLY A 529 -17.55 14.86 -27.68
C GLY A 529 -18.56 15.73 -26.93
N THR A 530 -19.33 15.13 -26.04
CA THR A 530 -20.45 15.80 -25.37
C THR A 530 -20.08 16.30 -23.97
N LEU A 531 -20.43 17.55 -23.67
CA LEU A 531 -20.58 18.07 -22.31
C LEU A 531 -22.09 18.05 -21.98
N ALA A 532 -22.51 17.14 -21.11
CA ALA A 532 -23.89 17.07 -20.64
C ALA A 532 -24.04 17.91 -19.36
N LEU A 533 -24.78 19.00 -19.41
CA LEU A 533 -24.95 19.94 -18.30
C LEU A 533 -26.34 19.80 -17.67
N ALA A 534 -26.40 19.23 -16.47
CA ALA A 534 -27.58 19.18 -15.62
C ALA A 534 -27.49 20.15 -14.43
N GLY A 535 -26.28 20.48 -13.97
CA GLY A 535 -26.01 21.46 -12.92
C GLY A 535 -25.76 22.88 -13.45
N SER A 536 -24.81 23.60 -12.87
CA SER A 536 -24.46 24.98 -13.28
C SER A 536 -22.98 25.14 -13.63
N VAL A 537 -22.68 25.93 -14.66
CA VAL A 537 -21.32 26.34 -15.03
C VAL A 537 -21.25 27.86 -15.06
N GLN A 538 -20.50 28.45 -14.13
CA GLN A 538 -20.18 29.86 -14.12
C GLN A 538 -18.83 30.10 -14.82
N ALA A 539 -18.85 30.84 -15.93
CA ALA A 539 -17.70 31.11 -16.78
C ALA A 539 -17.87 32.48 -17.45
N ARG A 540 -16.78 33.10 -17.92
CA ARG A 540 -16.91 34.27 -18.79
C ARG A 540 -17.64 33.90 -20.09
N GLN A 541 -17.31 32.72 -20.62
CA GLN A 541 -17.84 32.22 -21.88
C GLN A 541 -17.71 30.69 -21.96
N LEU A 542 -18.74 30.00 -22.45
CA LEU A 542 -18.71 28.61 -22.89
C LEU A 542 -18.61 28.59 -24.43
N VAL A 543 -17.51 28.05 -24.95
CA VAL A 543 -17.25 27.88 -26.38
C VAL A 543 -17.46 26.42 -26.76
N VAL A 544 -18.31 26.17 -27.76
CA VAL A 544 -18.51 24.85 -28.35
C VAL A 544 -17.85 24.86 -29.73
N GLN A 545 -16.78 24.08 -29.91
CA GLN A 545 -16.08 23.97 -31.19
C GLN A 545 -16.80 22.98 -32.12
N LEU A 546 -16.44 22.97 -33.41
CA LEU A 546 -17.13 22.19 -34.45
C LEU A 546 -17.33 20.70 -34.14
N ALA A 547 -16.38 20.05 -33.46
CA ALA A 547 -16.45 18.64 -33.06
C ALA A 547 -16.99 18.43 -31.63
N GLY A 548 -17.33 19.51 -30.93
CA GLY A 548 -17.92 19.49 -29.59
C GLY A 548 -19.45 19.55 -29.63
N ALA A 549 -20.07 18.95 -28.62
CA ALA A 549 -21.49 19.04 -28.36
C ALA A 549 -21.77 19.44 -26.90
N VAL A 550 -22.81 20.23 -26.67
CA VAL A 550 -23.37 20.50 -25.34
C VAL A 550 -24.78 19.96 -25.30
N ARG A 551 -25.13 19.16 -24.29
CA ARG A 551 -26.52 18.77 -24.01
C ARG A 551 -26.93 19.33 -22.66
N ALA A 552 -27.76 20.36 -22.64
CA ALA A 552 -28.01 21.16 -21.45
C ALA A 552 -29.49 21.21 -21.05
N ALA A 553 -29.75 20.81 -19.81
CA ALA A 553 -30.95 21.15 -19.05
C ALA A 553 -30.62 22.09 -17.86
N GLY A 554 -29.34 22.31 -17.59
CA GLY A 554 -28.83 23.17 -16.53
C GLY A 554 -28.58 24.63 -16.95
N THR A 555 -27.78 25.35 -16.15
CA THR A 555 -27.52 26.79 -16.32
C THR A 555 -26.07 27.07 -16.70
N VAL A 556 -25.86 27.90 -17.73
CA VAL A 556 -24.58 28.57 -17.99
C VAL A 556 -24.69 30.01 -17.48
N GLU A 557 -23.90 30.34 -16.46
CA GLU A 557 -23.72 31.72 -16.02
C GLU A 557 -22.55 32.34 -16.76
N GLY A 558 -22.83 32.88 -17.95
CA GLY A 558 -21.84 33.36 -18.90
C GLY A 558 -22.41 33.46 -20.31
N ALA A 559 -21.60 33.97 -21.25
CA ALA A 559 -21.95 33.90 -22.67
C ALA A 559 -21.78 32.47 -23.23
N VAL A 560 -22.51 32.12 -24.27
CA VAL A 560 -22.36 30.86 -25.02
C VAL A 560 -22.05 31.18 -26.48
N ASP A 561 -21.00 30.55 -27.02
CA ASP A 561 -20.54 30.72 -28.40
C ASP A 561 -20.46 29.33 -29.07
N ASN A 562 -21.45 29.03 -29.91
CA ASN A 562 -21.65 27.70 -30.48
C ASN A 562 -21.26 27.64 -31.96
N ALA A 563 -20.14 26.97 -32.26
CA ALA A 563 -19.76 26.51 -33.59
C ALA A 563 -19.91 24.99 -33.79
N GLY A 564 -20.28 24.26 -32.74
CA GLY A 564 -20.57 22.82 -32.75
C GLY A 564 -22.06 22.54 -32.66
N THR A 565 -22.45 21.57 -31.83
CA THR A 565 -23.87 21.26 -31.56
C THR A 565 -24.28 21.67 -30.14
N VAL A 566 -25.42 22.34 -29.99
CA VAL A 566 -26.09 22.54 -28.69
C VAL A 566 -27.45 21.84 -28.74
N GLU A 567 -27.72 21.00 -27.75
CA GLU A 567 -29.01 20.37 -27.48
C GLU A 567 -29.60 20.99 -26.21
N ALA A 568 -30.63 21.84 -26.33
CA ALA A 568 -31.11 22.72 -25.26
C ALA A 568 -32.46 22.26 -24.63
N THR A 569 -32.42 21.19 -23.85
CA THR A 569 -33.59 20.60 -23.18
C THR A 569 -33.92 21.28 -21.84
N GLY A 570 -34.10 22.61 -21.85
CA GLY A 570 -34.33 23.43 -20.66
C GLY A 570 -33.14 24.34 -20.27
N MET A 571 -32.17 24.51 -21.19
CA MET A 571 -30.95 25.29 -20.95
C MET A 571 -31.25 26.74 -20.57
N THR A 572 -30.61 27.24 -19.51
CA THR A 572 -30.63 28.66 -19.15
C THR A 572 -29.25 29.29 -19.41
N VAL A 573 -29.21 30.44 -20.08
CA VAL A 573 -27.99 31.21 -20.38
C VAL A 573 -28.09 32.60 -19.75
N ARG A 574 -27.38 32.83 -18.64
CA ARG A 574 -27.28 34.15 -17.99
C ARG A 574 -26.18 34.98 -18.65
N GLY A 575 -26.38 35.29 -19.92
CA GLY A 575 -25.41 35.97 -20.79
C GLY A 575 -25.89 35.99 -22.25
N ALA A 576 -25.02 36.40 -23.16
CA ALA A 576 -25.31 36.37 -24.59
C ALA A 576 -25.26 34.94 -25.17
N TYR A 577 -26.08 34.64 -26.17
CA TYR A 577 -26.02 33.39 -26.93
C TYR A 577 -25.69 33.68 -28.40
N THR A 578 -24.56 33.16 -28.88
CA THR A 578 -24.13 33.31 -30.27
C THR A 578 -24.08 31.94 -30.93
N GLN A 579 -24.96 31.72 -31.91
CA GLN A 579 -24.85 30.61 -32.85
C GLN A 579 -23.99 31.05 -34.04
N ARG A 580 -22.87 30.35 -34.26
CA ARG A 580 -21.97 30.62 -35.39
C ARG A 580 -22.43 29.90 -36.67
N PRO A 581 -22.07 30.41 -37.86
CA PRO A 581 -22.20 29.67 -39.12
C PRO A 581 -21.56 28.28 -39.02
N GLY A 582 -22.23 27.27 -39.59
CA GLY A 582 -21.81 25.87 -39.53
C GLY A 582 -22.12 25.15 -38.20
N GLY A 583 -22.44 25.87 -37.13
CA GLY A 583 -22.95 25.28 -35.90
C GLY A 583 -24.40 24.81 -36.01
N ARG A 584 -24.89 24.15 -34.97
CA ARG A 584 -26.21 23.53 -34.90
C ARG A 584 -26.87 23.72 -33.53
N LEU A 585 -28.16 24.08 -33.53
CA LEU A 585 -29.04 24.05 -32.36
C LEU A 585 -30.15 23.00 -32.55
N THR A 586 -30.33 22.14 -31.55
CA THR A 586 -31.39 21.11 -31.46
C THR A 586 -32.03 21.09 -30.09
N GLY A 587 -33.19 20.46 -29.93
CA GLY A 587 -33.87 20.29 -28.63
C GLY A 587 -34.27 21.63 -28.02
N THR A 588 -35.55 22.00 -28.11
CA THR A 588 -35.88 23.43 -28.23
C THR A 588 -36.69 23.98 -27.06
N ARG A 589 -36.01 24.15 -25.92
CA ARG A 589 -36.43 25.05 -24.85
C ARG A 589 -35.22 25.67 -24.15
N MET A 590 -34.87 26.89 -24.54
CA MET A 590 -33.77 27.67 -23.99
C MET A 590 -34.26 29.03 -23.47
N SER A 591 -33.66 29.55 -22.40
CA SER A 591 -33.86 30.93 -21.93
C SER A 591 -32.52 31.68 -21.93
N VAL A 592 -32.48 32.91 -22.43
CA VAL A 592 -31.26 33.72 -22.62
C VAL A 592 -31.49 35.15 -22.12
N THR A 593 -30.67 35.63 -21.20
CA THR A 593 -30.83 36.97 -20.58
C THR A 593 -30.00 38.08 -21.24
N GLY A 594 -29.10 37.73 -22.17
CA GLY A 594 -28.31 38.67 -22.97
C GLY A 594 -28.62 38.55 -24.45
N ALA A 595 -27.92 39.32 -25.28
CA ALA A 595 -28.16 39.35 -26.73
C ALA A 595 -28.07 37.96 -27.38
N VAL A 596 -28.98 37.71 -28.33
CA VAL A 596 -29.04 36.47 -29.11
C VAL A 596 -28.68 36.76 -30.57
N THR A 597 -27.63 36.10 -31.07
CA THR A 597 -27.20 36.16 -32.48
C THR A 597 -27.30 34.77 -33.11
N LEU A 598 -27.96 34.66 -34.27
CA LEU A 598 -28.29 33.40 -34.93
C LEU A 598 -27.72 33.30 -36.36
N ALA A 599 -27.19 32.12 -36.66
CA ALA A 599 -26.72 31.65 -37.97
C ALA A 599 -26.72 30.11 -37.95
N GLY A 600 -26.26 29.44 -39.01
CA GLY A 600 -26.06 27.99 -38.95
C GLY A 600 -27.37 27.20 -38.94
N THR A 601 -27.29 25.91 -38.64
CA THR A 601 -28.44 25.00 -38.77
C THR A 601 -29.29 24.92 -37.52
N PHE A 602 -30.59 24.70 -37.72
CA PHE A 602 -31.57 24.49 -36.67
C PHE A 602 -32.35 23.21 -36.94
N ALA A 603 -32.60 22.42 -35.90
CA ALA A 603 -33.52 21.27 -35.98
C ALA A 603 -34.29 21.12 -34.66
N PRO A 604 -35.54 21.60 -34.59
CA PRO A 604 -36.37 21.42 -33.40
C PRO A 604 -36.77 19.95 -33.24
N ASP A 605 -37.30 19.62 -32.07
CA ASP A 605 -37.90 18.31 -31.81
C ASP A 605 -39.10 18.07 -32.77
N PRO A 606 -39.12 16.98 -33.56
CA PRO A 606 -40.23 16.64 -34.46
C PRO A 606 -41.60 16.51 -33.76
N ALA A 607 -41.63 16.28 -32.44
CA ALA A 607 -42.85 16.22 -31.64
C ALA A 607 -43.30 17.58 -31.08
N GLN A 608 -42.58 18.67 -31.33
CA GLN A 608 -42.84 19.97 -30.73
C GLN A 608 -44.04 20.68 -31.36
N GLY A 609 -45.02 21.04 -30.53
CA GLY A 609 -46.13 21.93 -30.88
C GLY A 609 -45.74 23.40 -30.89
N PRO A 610 -46.71 24.31 -31.14
CA PRO A 610 -46.49 25.75 -31.04
C PRO A 610 -45.98 26.17 -29.65
N GLY A 611 -45.04 27.12 -29.61
CA GLY A 611 -44.45 27.61 -28.37
C GLY A 611 -43.10 28.29 -28.57
N VAL A 612 -42.61 28.94 -27.50
CA VAL A 612 -41.29 29.57 -27.45
C VAL A 612 -40.19 28.50 -27.40
N LEU A 613 -39.20 28.65 -28.28
CA LEU A 613 -38.01 27.80 -28.44
C LEU A 613 -36.80 28.43 -27.74
N ILE A 614 -36.62 29.74 -27.96
CA ILE A 614 -35.64 30.59 -27.30
C ILE A 614 -36.41 31.77 -26.68
N ASP A 615 -36.46 31.76 -25.35
CA ASP A 615 -37.03 32.78 -24.47
C ASP A 615 -35.96 33.85 -24.23
N HIS A 616 -36.06 34.99 -24.91
CA HIS A 616 -35.04 36.05 -24.94
C HIS A 616 -35.39 37.19 -23.96
N GLN A 617 -35.09 36.94 -22.68
CA GLN A 617 -35.29 37.85 -21.56
C GLN A 617 -34.41 39.15 -21.61
N GLY A 618 -33.79 39.45 -22.75
CA GLY A 618 -33.06 40.69 -23.02
C GLY A 618 -33.96 41.75 -23.66
N ALA A 619 -33.53 43.02 -23.65
CA ALA A 619 -34.31 44.14 -24.21
C ALA A 619 -34.05 44.42 -25.72
N GLY A 620 -33.22 43.60 -26.38
CA GLY A 620 -32.85 43.78 -27.79
C GLY A 620 -33.56 42.79 -28.72
N PRO A 621 -33.62 43.05 -30.04
CA PRO A 621 -34.11 42.06 -31.00
C PRO A 621 -33.14 40.87 -31.11
N ILE A 622 -33.63 39.76 -31.69
CA ILE A 622 -32.74 38.71 -32.23
C ILE A 622 -31.93 39.30 -33.40
N ASP A 623 -30.63 39.02 -33.44
CA ASP A 623 -29.76 39.34 -34.57
C ASP A 623 -29.55 38.11 -35.47
N GLY A 624 -29.76 38.24 -36.77
CA GLY A 624 -29.67 37.14 -37.73
C GLY A 624 -30.81 36.10 -37.68
N THR A 625 -30.66 35.03 -38.45
CA THR A 625 -31.63 33.94 -38.63
C THR A 625 -30.89 32.63 -38.87
N PHE A 626 -31.53 31.49 -38.63
CA PHE A 626 -30.96 30.19 -39.02
C PHE A 626 -30.91 30.03 -40.56
N ASP A 627 -29.94 29.24 -41.03
CA ASP A 627 -29.67 28.99 -42.45
C ASP A 627 -30.91 28.42 -43.15
N GLY A 628 -31.43 29.15 -44.14
CA GLY A 628 -32.62 28.77 -44.91
C GLY A 628 -33.97 28.95 -44.18
N LEU A 629 -33.99 29.52 -42.97
CA LEU A 629 -35.19 29.73 -42.16
C LEU A 629 -35.40 31.22 -41.81
N PRO A 630 -35.80 32.06 -42.79
CA PRO A 630 -36.22 33.44 -42.52
C PRO A 630 -37.52 33.50 -41.69
N GLU A 631 -37.93 34.70 -41.29
CA GLU A 631 -39.22 34.95 -40.63
C GLU A 631 -40.39 34.31 -41.41
N GLY A 632 -41.25 33.56 -40.72
CA GLY A 632 -42.40 32.86 -41.30
C GLY A 632 -42.08 31.54 -42.02
N ALA A 633 -40.81 31.09 -42.03
CA ALA A 633 -40.39 29.84 -42.65
C ALA A 633 -41.11 28.62 -42.06
N ALA A 634 -41.44 27.67 -42.93
CA ALA A 634 -42.13 26.44 -42.54
C ALA A 634 -41.16 25.46 -41.86
N VAL A 635 -41.58 24.96 -40.70
CA VAL A 635 -40.89 23.93 -39.92
C VAL A 635 -41.91 22.85 -39.58
N GLY A 636 -41.99 21.83 -40.45
CA GLY A 636 -43.10 20.89 -40.42
C GLY A 636 -44.45 21.62 -40.68
N PRO A 637 -45.48 21.42 -39.85
CA PRO A 637 -46.77 22.10 -39.96
C PRO A 637 -46.80 23.48 -39.27
N LEU A 638 -45.68 23.96 -38.74
CA LEU A 638 -45.58 25.21 -37.97
C LEU A 638 -44.74 26.26 -38.71
N ARG A 639 -44.85 27.52 -38.29
CA ARG A 639 -44.05 28.64 -38.79
C ARG A 639 -43.11 29.18 -37.73
N LEU A 640 -41.84 29.35 -38.09
CA LEU A 640 -40.85 29.99 -37.24
C LEU A 640 -41.07 31.51 -37.23
N THR A 641 -41.03 32.12 -36.04
CA THR A 641 -40.97 33.57 -35.87
C THR A 641 -39.82 33.95 -34.93
N TYR A 642 -39.15 35.05 -35.23
CA TYR A 642 -38.11 35.71 -34.43
C TYR A 642 -38.69 36.91 -33.64
N HIS A 643 -40.02 37.04 -33.62
CA HIS A 643 -40.80 38.05 -32.92
C HIS A 643 -41.88 37.42 -32.01
N GLY A 644 -41.58 36.24 -31.46
CA GLY A 644 -42.47 35.51 -30.56
C GLY A 644 -42.63 36.19 -29.20
N GLY A 645 -43.56 35.66 -28.40
CA GLY A 645 -43.70 36.00 -26.98
C GLY A 645 -44.02 37.48 -26.73
N ASP A 646 -43.08 38.18 -26.08
CA ASP A 646 -43.13 39.60 -25.79
C ASP A 646 -42.59 40.51 -26.93
N GLY A 647 -42.04 39.92 -27.99
CA GLY A 647 -41.71 40.58 -29.25
C GLY A 647 -40.31 40.30 -29.80
N ASN A 648 -39.47 39.58 -29.05
CA ASN A 648 -38.09 39.24 -29.43
C ASN A 648 -37.70 37.78 -29.12
N ASP A 649 -38.66 36.88 -28.88
CA ASP A 649 -38.42 35.44 -28.77
C ASP A 649 -38.30 34.74 -30.13
N VAL A 650 -37.64 33.58 -30.14
CA VAL A 650 -37.78 32.60 -31.23
C VAL A 650 -38.87 31.60 -30.87
N ALA A 651 -39.94 31.52 -31.67
CA ALA A 651 -41.09 30.66 -31.42
C ALA A 651 -41.58 29.90 -32.67
N LEU A 652 -42.26 28.77 -32.46
CA LEU A 652 -43.07 28.10 -33.48
C LEU A 652 -44.54 28.49 -33.30
N THR A 653 -45.19 28.83 -34.40
CA THR A 653 -46.58 29.30 -34.46
C THR A 653 -47.42 28.44 -35.41
N GLY A 654 -48.74 28.39 -35.17
CA GLY A 654 -49.68 27.72 -36.08
C GLY A 654 -49.92 28.53 -37.37
N ASP A 655 -50.47 27.86 -38.39
CA ASP A 655 -50.55 28.38 -39.77
C ASP A 655 -51.47 29.61 -39.99
N SER A 656 -52.20 30.06 -38.96
CA SER A 656 -53.15 31.18 -39.04
C SER A 656 -52.52 32.51 -38.61
N GLY A 657 -51.91 33.23 -39.56
CA GLY A 657 -51.42 34.58 -39.33
C GLY A 657 -52.55 35.60 -39.11
N ALA A 658 -52.76 36.06 -37.88
CA ALA A 658 -53.54 37.26 -37.55
C ALA A 658 -53.16 37.83 -36.17
N LEU A 659 -52.25 38.81 -36.15
CA LEU A 659 -52.05 39.67 -34.97
C LEU A 659 -53.31 40.50 -34.73
N ARG A 660 -54.00 40.30 -33.59
CA ARG A 660 -54.92 41.31 -33.04
C ARG A 660 -54.07 42.40 -32.37
N ARG A 661 -54.07 43.59 -32.98
CA ARG A 661 -53.81 44.84 -32.24
C ARG A 661 -55.08 45.24 -31.47
N ASP A 662 -54.90 46.24 -30.60
CA ASP A 662 -55.85 46.85 -29.66
C ASP A 662 -55.96 46.09 -28.30
N SER A 663 -55.84 46.73 -27.14
CA SER A 663 -55.92 48.18 -26.84
C SER A 663 -54.90 48.63 -25.79
N ALA A 664 -54.44 49.88 -25.90
CA ALA A 664 -53.77 50.58 -24.80
C ALA A 664 -54.77 51.05 -23.73
N VAL A 665 -54.39 50.98 -22.45
CA VAL A 665 -55.05 51.73 -21.36
C VAL A 665 -53.98 52.30 -20.42
N ALA A 666 -54.02 53.62 -20.24
CA ALA A 666 -53.24 54.37 -19.26
C ALA A 666 -54.11 54.67 -18.00
N PRO A 667 -53.53 55.09 -16.86
CA PRO A 667 -54.07 54.77 -15.54
C PRO A 667 -55.15 55.73 -15.01
N VAL A 668 -55.97 55.23 -14.07
CA VAL A 668 -56.79 56.04 -13.16
C VAL A 668 -56.67 55.47 -11.74
N ALA A 669 -56.51 56.35 -10.75
CA ALA A 669 -56.48 56.01 -9.33
C ALA A 669 -57.74 56.53 -8.63
N THR A 670 -58.23 55.81 -7.60
CA THR A 670 -59.03 56.36 -6.49
C THR A 670 -59.03 55.43 -5.27
N VAL A 671 -59.42 55.98 -4.11
CA VAL A 671 -59.11 55.46 -2.77
C VAL A 671 -60.36 55.36 -1.86
N SER A 672 -60.44 54.29 -1.06
CA SER A 672 -61.29 54.10 0.14
C SER A 672 -62.82 53.97 -0.09
N SER A 673 -63.67 53.47 0.85
CA SER A 673 -63.48 53.15 2.28
C SER A 673 -64.46 52.06 2.83
N SER A 674 -64.06 51.45 3.95
CA SER A 674 -64.88 50.99 5.11
C SER A 674 -66.06 49.98 4.98
N GLY A 675 -65.77 48.68 5.15
CA GLY A 675 -66.14 47.80 6.30
C GLY A 675 -67.62 47.62 6.79
N PRO A 676 -67.84 46.99 7.98
CA PRO A 676 -66.82 46.48 8.93
C PRO A 676 -67.13 45.19 9.78
N VAL A 677 -66.06 44.66 10.44
CA VAL A 677 -65.96 43.85 11.70
C VAL A 677 -66.61 42.44 11.81
N TRP A 678 -66.07 41.48 12.61
CA TRP A 678 -65.40 41.56 13.93
C TRP A 678 -63.98 40.91 14.09
N TRP A 679 -63.63 40.42 15.29
CA TRP A 679 -62.28 40.26 15.90
C TRP A 679 -62.03 38.78 16.35
N PHE A 680 -60.92 38.27 16.92
CA PHE A 680 -59.68 38.78 17.59
C PHE A 680 -58.44 37.96 17.10
N SER A 681 -57.13 38.21 17.33
CA SER A 681 -56.28 38.82 18.40
C SER A 681 -55.99 37.89 19.62
N ALA A 682 -54.77 37.79 20.20
CA ALA A 682 -53.53 38.58 20.08
C ALA A 682 -52.21 37.85 20.51
N ALA A 683 -51.10 38.59 20.38
CA ALA A 683 -49.69 38.48 20.85
C ALA A 683 -49.34 37.70 22.16
N GLY A 684 -48.06 37.35 22.45
CA GLY A 684 -46.81 37.54 21.69
C GLY A 684 -45.51 37.40 22.53
N VAL A 685 -44.37 37.83 21.95
CA VAL A 685 -43.06 38.21 22.55
C VAL A 685 -42.17 37.13 23.23
N LEU A 686 -41.30 36.55 22.41
CA LEU A 686 -39.83 36.38 22.50
C LEU A 686 -39.03 36.69 23.81
N VAL A 687 -37.98 35.87 24.06
CA VAL A 687 -36.60 36.14 24.62
C VAL A 687 -36.19 35.29 25.85
N LEU A 688 -35.16 34.43 25.63
CA LEU A 688 -34.00 33.98 26.46
C LEU A 688 -34.16 33.90 28.02
N LEU A 689 -33.59 32.95 28.80
CA LEU A 689 -32.35 32.14 28.65
C LEU A 689 -32.24 31.07 29.80
N VAL A 690 -31.20 30.21 29.75
CA VAL A 690 -30.62 29.35 30.83
C VAL A 690 -31.41 28.10 31.28
N ALA A 691 -30.99 26.96 30.71
CA ALA A 691 -30.43 25.74 31.34
C ALA A 691 -31.00 25.08 32.63
N VAL A 692 -30.69 23.78 32.72
CA VAL A 692 -30.84 22.82 33.85
C VAL A 692 -32.19 22.08 33.90
N VAL A 693 -32.13 20.83 34.40
CA VAL A 693 -33.24 19.85 34.57
C VAL A 693 -33.71 19.10 33.31
N LEU A 694 -32.79 18.40 32.63
CA LEU A 694 -33.09 17.10 31.99
C LEU A 694 -31.99 16.03 32.22
N VAL A 695 -31.38 16.07 33.41
CA VAL A 695 -30.79 14.88 34.04
C VAL A 695 -31.90 14.17 34.82
N VAL A 696 -31.80 12.84 34.98
CA VAL A 696 -32.80 11.93 35.60
C VAL A 696 -33.94 11.49 34.66
N ARG A 697 -33.60 10.62 33.69
CA ARG A 697 -34.37 9.38 33.42
C ARG A 697 -33.59 8.34 32.58
N ARG A 698 -32.44 7.89 33.11
CA ARG A 698 -31.73 6.70 32.57
C ARG A 698 -30.89 5.96 33.62
N ARG A 699 -31.56 5.37 34.61
CA ARG A 699 -31.02 4.30 35.49
C ARG A 699 -32.14 3.41 36.04
N ALA A 700 -32.41 2.29 35.38
CA ALA A 700 -32.88 1.04 35.98
C ALA A 700 -32.92 -0.05 34.89
N ARG A 701 -32.43 -1.25 35.23
CA ARG A 701 -32.51 -2.51 34.47
C ARG A 701 -31.59 -2.58 33.20
N ASP A 702 -30.75 -3.60 33.01
CA ASP A 702 -30.59 -4.87 33.76
C ASP A 702 -29.13 -5.26 34.04
N ARG A 703 -28.97 -6.09 35.09
CA ARG A 703 -27.81 -6.94 35.35
C ARG A 703 -28.26 -8.39 35.23
N ARG A 704 -27.49 -9.22 34.53
CA ARG A 704 -27.14 -10.59 34.93
C ARG A 704 -25.80 -10.95 34.31
#